data_AF-A0AAE0XGR4-F1
#
_entry.id   AF-A0AAE0XGR4-F1
#
_cell.length_a   1.000
_cell.length_b   1.000
_cell.length_c   1.000
_cell.angle_alpha   90.00
_cell.angle_beta   90.00
_cell.angle_gamma   90.00
#
_symmetry.space_group_name_H-M   'P 1'
#
loop_
_entity.id
_entity.type
_entity.pdbx_description
1 polymer ?
#
loop_
_entity_poly.entity_id
_entity_poly.type
_entity_poly.pdbx_seq_one_letter_code
_entity_poly.pdbx_strand_id
1 'polypeptide(L)'
;MPDAAKAAHYLHLLDDARCEGNWDDVPELVRKVRKHAPNRSCLALTAETETAITKVSLKVAAAASSLDRPSTAESALGLEVASRIPNLLVAIESERQFPEEGFQAKVSIGWVHWVLKEYSLALERLPGNFDQEYPLYENLDALSEWTKVCALKSSYLRANCMARNGQRDGAMEIFASALPSLSAVWATKPARQQLRYWAELFLTEYCMLASQAIRENDQSLSDPNCLACFRAWSNYWAGTKGTPLPGGYGFKGSVPRRQVWSEYYFAVSEILQRDLPFPTGYAPASNESSARHQLRTELKKVETVYQALLYNETRFPRADEERAEVEDFVDRVMQNWIILNGRAWREQDLGAGGRDSLCHGVLDTLYHAATKTYHSTAILRHLFTVHLAVAEFDLAFMSFDSYFELVKKGKARVDKTGHPEPALDDDATLLETISACIAALCRYGGKQAAEKARDLALELEDSLERGGHLGLGVEDGFKPLQEDRPLSATPRSEVPPNILALAWQSVGLAHAQWARVTYDSESRTQTQEKAILCLRKSLSPEFVNAADIKGVFALGLLYAEQRKLTIGIELVKTALLAGKAAEENQELYNGPYWRERSLIPLWHLLALMLSARQEYVMAARACEGAIEQFKDPQLLFGGQSVNGQYRSDHLNEVGVKDEKSGGHGIVDEMDDYEKEGVLEIKMTQLAILELMEGPAVAVNASSELLTLFPRLFGDVEQKVDAALKVEPPKSSAGTLRSIRGSVFGSRSEKTSRSRQTVLNNEKMATIPSRPATSQTVQSVATTMAPTIQVTNEHGDPRSSRRSRKSDSINRRSESNRRASLRKRERSESRGGAPHQPSVVDGEKFFTPFDDLHLQQYFNPKTVAKQDVPGLRHSESYTSNTSSRSKNAELSGISVDEVESFATLLPFVQFPPDHNKRRRRAILVKVWLEIAGYYRRAGLFDDAQKACAEAQKIVQTLEGEVSSDNSGLLSLRSAGWGQRKTVEQLLGDVWTERGQLSLARERPYQARADFETALTHFPDHGPAIVGLSNILMDVYSEKLILPPAVPGIDLVKTSDGDVTQIDSKSSLVVRNKPEKFPVLPSEPLGLVVAKTRKPEVRVVNGSGDGHGHGHGHGPGYDHGLPLASPLLGPDLPPPHKATSLPLIDRLAARDRAYVLLSGLTKLGSGWNYSEAWFTLARAYEESDQVDKAKDALWWCVELEDGMGAREWSCVGAGGYVL
;
A
#
# COMPACT_ATOMS: atom_id res chain seq x y z
N MET A 1 -69.08 51.65 -5.73
CA MET A 1 -67.86 51.18 -5.02
C MET A 1 -67.26 50.00 -5.78
N PRO A 2 -65.93 49.89 -5.88
CA PRO A 2 -65.29 48.65 -6.33
C PRO A 2 -65.56 47.52 -5.32
N ASP A 3 -65.71 46.30 -5.82
CA ASP A 3 -65.89 45.09 -5.02
C ASP A 3 -64.50 44.57 -4.62
N ALA A 4 -64.17 44.70 -3.33
CA ALA A 4 -62.85 44.36 -2.80
C ALA A 4 -62.48 42.88 -2.96
N ALA A 5 -63.45 41.97 -2.92
CA ALA A 5 -63.20 40.55 -3.12
C ALA A 5 -62.85 40.25 -4.60
N LYS A 6 -63.57 40.88 -5.54
CA LYS A 6 -63.24 40.80 -6.98
C LYS A 6 -61.91 41.47 -7.31
N ALA A 7 -61.58 42.58 -6.64
CA ALA A 7 -60.29 43.25 -6.78
C ALA A 7 -59.13 42.33 -6.36
N ALA A 8 -59.20 41.74 -5.17
CA ALA A 8 -58.18 40.80 -4.67
C ALA A 8 -58.04 39.56 -5.59
N HIS A 9 -59.17 39.00 -6.05
CA HIS A 9 -59.15 37.84 -6.95
C HIS A 9 -58.46 38.12 -8.30
N TYR A 10 -58.71 39.28 -8.93
CA TYR A 10 -58.03 39.62 -10.18
C TYR A 10 -56.55 40.01 -10.00
N LEU A 11 -56.16 40.50 -8.83
CA LEU A 11 -54.74 40.71 -8.50
C LEU A 11 -54.01 39.36 -8.34
N HIS A 12 -54.62 38.39 -7.65
CA HIS A 12 -54.08 37.04 -7.51
C HIS A 12 -53.91 36.35 -8.89
N LEU A 13 -54.95 36.38 -9.74
CA LEU A 13 -54.87 35.81 -11.08
C LEU A 13 -53.83 36.49 -11.98
N LEU A 14 -53.57 37.79 -11.80
CA LEU A 14 -52.52 38.51 -12.52
C LEU A 14 -51.12 38.10 -12.03
N ASP A 15 -50.94 37.85 -10.74
CA ASP A 15 -49.68 37.32 -10.18
C ASP A 15 -49.43 35.89 -10.66
N ASP A 16 -50.46 35.02 -10.61
CA ASP A 16 -50.43 33.64 -11.11
C ASP A 16 -50.03 33.58 -12.60
N ALA A 17 -50.70 34.39 -13.44
CA ALA A 17 -50.45 34.42 -14.88
C ALA A 17 -49.03 34.93 -15.21
N ARG A 18 -48.48 35.87 -14.44
CA ARG A 18 -47.08 36.30 -14.57
C ARG A 18 -46.14 35.19 -14.11
N CYS A 19 -46.37 34.58 -12.95
CA CYS A 19 -45.51 33.55 -12.37
C CYS A 19 -45.42 32.25 -13.19
N GLU A 20 -46.48 31.84 -13.90
CA GLU A 20 -46.39 30.75 -14.88
C GLU A 20 -45.91 31.23 -16.27
N GLY A 21 -46.05 32.53 -16.58
CA GLY A 21 -45.66 33.09 -17.86
C GLY A 21 -46.73 32.98 -18.95
N ASN A 22 -48.00 32.99 -18.57
CA ASN A 22 -49.16 33.01 -19.47
C ASN A 22 -49.39 34.43 -20.03
N TRP A 23 -48.41 34.96 -20.76
CA TRP A 23 -48.36 36.35 -21.25
C TRP A 23 -49.49 36.76 -22.21
N ASP A 24 -50.32 35.83 -22.66
CA ASP A 24 -51.50 36.10 -23.48
C ASP A 24 -52.77 36.41 -22.66
N ASP A 25 -52.87 35.92 -21.42
CA ASP A 25 -53.97 36.26 -20.50
C ASP A 25 -53.74 37.61 -19.80
N VAL A 26 -52.47 37.99 -19.59
CA VAL A 26 -52.06 39.19 -18.86
C VAL A 26 -52.77 40.49 -19.32
N PRO A 27 -52.92 40.80 -20.63
CA PRO A 27 -53.64 42.00 -21.07
C PRO A 27 -55.11 42.05 -20.64
N GLU A 28 -55.79 40.90 -20.61
CA GLU A 28 -57.21 40.83 -20.22
C GLU A 28 -57.36 40.94 -18.70
N LEU A 29 -56.42 40.35 -17.94
CA LEU A 29 -56.31 40.51 -16.49
C LEU A 29 -55.96 41.94 -16.09
N VAL A 30 -55.03 42.63 -16.77
CA VAL A 30 -54.73 44.05 -16.53
C VAL A 30 -55.96 44.93 -16.78
N ARG A 31 -56.73 44.67 -17.84
CA ARG A 31 -58.00 45.35 -18.13
C ARG A 31 -59.03 45.15 -17.00
N LYS A 32 -59.11 43.94 -16.41
CA LYS A 32 -59.93 43.66 -15.22
C LYS A 32 -59.40 44.39 -13.97
N VAL A 33 -58.09 44.38 -13.72
CA VAL A 33 -57.46 45.09 -12.59
C VAL A 33 -57.72 46.59 -12.67
N ARG A 34 -57.52 47.24 -13.83
CA ARG A 34 -57.86 48.68 -13.99
C ARG A 34 -59.33 49.00 -13.72
N LYS A 35 -60.26 48.06 -13.97
CA LYS A 35 -61.70 48.23 -13.70
C LYS A 35 -62.06 48.03 -12.23
N HIS A 36 -61.40 47.11 -11.52
CA HIS A 36 -61.77 46.68 -10.17
C HIS A 36 -60.86 47.23 -9.06
N ALA A 37 -59.63 47.61 -9.38
CA ALA A 37 -58.63 48.22 -8.50
C ALA A 37 -57.90 49.38 -9.23
N PRO A 38 -58.60 50.49 -9.54
CA PRO A 38 -58.03 51.60 -10.33
C PRO A 38 -56.84 52.31 -9.65
N ASN A 39 -56.64 52.10 -8.34
CA ASN A 39 -55.48 52.57 -7.58
C ASN A 39 -54.23 51.69 -7.71
N ARG A 40 -54.28 50.59 -8.49
CA ARG A 40 -53.16 49.68 -8.78
C ARG A 40 -52.59 49.97 -10.18
N SER A 41 -52.43 51.25 -10.49
CA SER A 41 -52.02 51.74 -11.83
C SER A 41 -50.57 51.40 -12.15
N CYS A 42 -49.69 51.37 -11.14
CA CYS A 42 -48.28 50.99 -11.26
C CYS A 42 -48.16 49.53 -11.75
N LEU A 43 -48.70 48.57 -11.01
CA LEU A 43 -48.76 47.15 -11.41
C LEU A 43 -49.36 46.93 -12.81
N ALA A 44 -50.43 47.65 -13.14
CA ALA A 44 -51.10 47.54 -14.45
C ALA A 44 -50.19 47.97 -15.62
N LEU A 45 -49.40 49.03 -15.47
CA LEU A 45 -48.44 49.49 -16.48
C LEU A 45 -47.19 48.59 -16.54
N THR A 46 -46.75 48.08 -15.39
CA THR A 46 -45.64 47.11 -15.27
C THR A 46 -45.95 45.84 -16.05
N ALA A 47 -47.08 45.18 -15.77
CA ALA A 47 -47.44 43.92 -16.42
C ALA A 47 -47.68 44.06 -17.94
N GLU A 48 -48.23 45.19 -18.41
CA GLU A 48 -48.30 45.49 -19.85
C GLU A 48 -46.92 45.68 -20.50
N THR A 49 -45.97 46.26 -19.77
CA THR A 49 -44.60 46.47 -20.27
C THR A 49 -43.83 45.16 -20.31
N GLU A 50 -43.96 44.30 -19.30
CA GLU A 50 -43.42 42.93 -19.31
C GLU A 50 -44.01 42.08 -20.46
N THR A 51 -45.31 42.24 -20.74
CA THR A 51 -45.98 41.59 -21.88
C THR A 51 -45.47 42.09 -23.23
N ALA A 52 -45.12 43.38 -23.34
CA ALA A 52 -44.49 43.92 -24.55
C ALA A 52 -43.05 43.39 -24.73
N ILE A 53 -42.24 43.36 -23.67
CA ILE A 53 -40.86 42.85 -23.68
C ILE A 53 -40.82 41.38 -24.10
N THR A 54 -41.71 40.54 -23.54
CA THR A 54 -41.78 39.11 -23.89
C THR A 54 -42.25 38.90 -25.32
N LYS A 55 -43.26 39.64 -25.79
CA LYS A 55 -43.73 39.55 -27.19
C LYS A 55 -42.68 40.04 -28.19
N VAL A 56 -41.86 41.04 -27.86
CA VAL A 56 -40.69 41.41 -28.67
C VAL A 56 -39.60 40.33 -28.64
N SER A 57 -39.29 39.79 -27.45
CA SER A 57 -38.28 38.72 -27.29
C SER A 57 -38.63 37.47 -28.11
N LEU A 58 -39.91 37.08 -28.14
CA LEU A 58 -40.41 35.96 -28.95
C LEU A 58 -40.36 36.26 -30.46
N LYS A 59 -40.74 37.47 -30.89
CA LYS A 59 -40.62 37.90 -32.30
C LYS A 59 -39.15 37.86 -32.78
N VAL A 60 -38.21 38.32 -31.94
CA VAL A 60 -36.77 38.31 -32.26
C VAL A 60 -36.21 36.89 -32.31
N ALA A 61 -36.57 36.02 -31.36
CA ALA A 61 -36.18 34.62 -31.38
C ALA A 61 -36.71 33.87 -32.61
N ALA A 62 -37.95 34.14 -33.03
CA ALA A 62 -38.53 33.59 -34.26
C ALA A 62 -37.77 34.11 -35.50
N ALA A 63 -37.51 35.41 -35.60
CA ALA A 63 -36.77 35.99 -36.72
C ALA A 63 -35.33 35.45 -36.83
N ALA A 64 -34.66 35.18 -35.72
CA ALA A 64 -33.32 34.57 -35.70
C ALA A 64 -33.28 33.12 -36.22
N SER A 65 -34.43 32.42 -36.30
CA SER A 65 -34.52 31.07 -36.88
C SER A 65 -34.67 31.06 -38.41
N SER A 66 -34.95 32.21 -39.03
CA SER A 66 -34.96 32.41 -40.49
C SER A 66 -33.70 33.14 -40.92
N LEU A 67 -32.92 32.56 -41.84
CA LEU A 67 -31.58 33.08 -42.22
C LEU A 67 -31.55 34.44 -42.93
N ASP A 68 -32.72 35.04 -43.25
CA ASP A 68 -32.82 36.28 -44.03
C ASP A 68 -33.31 37.49 -43.21
N ARG A 69 -32.43 38.52 -43.13
CA ARG A 69 -32.67 39.93 -42.70
C ARG A 69 -32.90 40.22 -41.19
N PRO A 70 -31.86 40.66 -40.45
CA PRO A 70 -32.01 41.14 -39.06
C PRO A 70 -32.34 42.65 -38.91
N SER A 71 -31.62 43.52 -39.63
CA SER A 71 -31.30 44.87 -39.12
C SER A 71 -32.46 45.86 -38.99
N THR A 72 -33.46 45.84 -39.88
CA THR A 72 -34.55 46.83 -39.85
C THR A 72 -35.69 46.44 -38.89
N ALA A 73 -35.82 45.15 -38.55
CA ALA A 73 -36.87 44.65 -37.68
C ALA A 73 -36.55 44.88 -36.20
N GLU A 74 -35.28 44.71 -35.78
CA GLU A 74 -34.85 44.98 -34.40
C GLU A 74 -35.18 46.42 -33.96
N SER A 75 -34.84 47.42 -34.79
CA SER A 75 -35.11 48.83 -34.46
C SER A 75 -36.61 49.14 -34.32
N ALA A 76 -37.45 48.61 -35.22
CA ALA A 76 -38.89 48.84 -35.17
C ALA A 76 -39.55 48.22 -33.92
N LEU A 77 -39.09 47.04 -33.51
CA LEU A 77 -39.57 46.37 -32.30
C LEU A 77 -39.01 47.01 -31.01
N GLY A 78 -37.78 47.53 -31.04
CA GLY A 78 -37.20 48.33 -29.96
C GLY A 78 -38.02 49.57 -29.65
N LEU A 79 -38.48 50.30 -30.68
CA LEU A 79 -39.36 51.47 -30.49
C LEU A 79 -40.69 51.12 -29.80
N GLU A 80 -41.28 49.95 -30.07
CA GLU A 80 -42.54 49.50 -29.43
C GLU A 80 -42.39 49.46 -27.91
N VAL A 81 -41.25 48.95 -27.40
CA VAL A 81 -40.97 48.88 -25.96
C VAL A 81 -40.50 50.22 -25.39
N ALA A 82 -39.59 50.91 -26.09
CA ALA A 82 -39.05 52.20 -25.65
C ALA A 82 -40.14 53.27 -25.43
N SER A 83 -41.21 53.23 -26.24
CA SER A 83 -42.38 54.12 -26.11
C SER A 83 -43.08 54.06 -24.73
N ARG A 84 -42.87 53.00 -23.95
CA ARG A 84 -43.50 52.77 -22.65
C ARG A 84 -42.72 53.36 -21.47
N ILE A 85 -41.42 53.63 -21.65
CA ILE A 85 -40.52 54.10 -20.57
C ILE A 85 -41.06 55.36 -19.85
N PRO A 86 -41.49 56.44 -20.54
CA PRO A 86 -41.89 57.67 -19.86
C PRO A 86 -43.12 57.48 -18.95
N ASN A 87 -44.10 56.68 -19.40
CA ASN A 87 -45.32 56.40 -18.65
C ASN A 87 -45.03 55.54 -17.40
N LEU A 88 -44.05 54.63 -17.49
CA LEU A 88 -43.67 53.79 -16.36
C LEU A 88 -42.79 54.55 -15.34
N LEU A 89 -41.95 55.49 -15.78
CA LEU A 89 -41.22 56.40 -14.88
C LEU A 89 -42.19 57.26 -14.05
N VAL A 90 -43.16 57.91 -14.69
CA VAL A 90 -44.19 58.72 -14.00
C VAL A 90 -45.00 57.87 -13.02
N ALA A 91 -45.30 56.62 -13.36
CA ALA A 91 -45.96 55.69 -12.45
C ALA A 91 -45.13 55.42 -11.19
N ILE A 92 -43.82 55.14 -11.34
CA ILE A 92 -42.89 54.91 -10.21
C ILE A 92 -42.79 56.14 -9.30
N GLU A 93 -42.66 57.35 -9.87
CA GLU A 93 -42.58 58.59 -9.08
C GLU A 93 -43.88 58.89 -8.29
N SER A 94 -45.02 58.42 -8.82
CA SER A 94 -46.33 58.54 -8.17
C SER A 94 -46.59 57.46 -7.11
N GLU A 95 -45.92 56.31 -7.18
CA GLU A 95 -46.20 55.16 -6.33
C GLU A 95 -45.62 55.33 -4.92
N ARG A 96 -46.51 55.36 -3.92
CA ARG A 96 -46.19 55.57 -2.49
C ARG A 96 -47.03 54.71 -1.55
N GLN A 97 -47.91 53.86 -2.07
CA GLN A 97 -48.82 53.02 -1.30
C GLN A 97 -48.41 51.54 -1.35
N PHE A 98 -47.83 51.09 -2.47
CA PHE A 98 -47.51 49.68 -2.71
C PHE A 98 -46.03 49.51 -3.10
N PRO A 99 -45.11 49.31 -2.12
CA PRO A 99 -43.66 49.27 -2.39
C PRO A 99 -43.25 48.10 -3.31
N GLU A 100 -43.93 46.96 -3.23
CA GLU A 100 -43.73 45.84 -4.17
C GLU A 100 -43.98 46.26 -5.63
N GLU A 101 -45.02 47.05 -5.92
CA GLU A 101 -45.32 47.49 -7.29
C GLU A 101 -44.27 48.46 -7.81
N GLY A 102 -43.83 49.40 -6.98
CA GLY A 102 -42.72 50.30 -7.29
C GLY A 102 -41.42 49.54 -7.60
N PHE A 103 -41.11 48.48 -6.83
CA PHE A 103 -39.96 47.62 -7.09
C PHE A 103 -40.10 46.83 -8.41
N GLN A 104 -41.23 46.16 -8.63
CA GLN A 104 -41.51 45.43 -9.88
C GLN A 104 -41.45 46.35 -11.12
N ALA A 105 -41.90 47.60 -10.99
CA ALA A 105 -41.82 48.63 -12.03
C ALA A 105 -40.37 49.06 -12.33
N LYS A 106 -39.55 49.33 -11.30
CA LYS A 106 -38.11 49.62 -11.47
C LYS A 106 -37.39 48.47 -12.21
N VAL A 107 -37.60 47.21 -11.77
CA VAL A 107 -37.05 46.01 -12.42
C VAL A 107 -37.48 45.92 -13.89
N SER A 108 -38.73 46.27 -14.19
CA SER A 108 -39.24 46.26 -15.56
C SER A 108 -38.62 47.34 -16.45
N ILE A 109 -38.39 48.56 -15.95
CA ILE A 109 -37.64 49.59 -16.70
C ILE A 109 -36.20 49.14 -16.97
N GLY A 110 -35.52 48.62 -15.95
CA GLY A 110 -34.18 48.05 -16.10
C GLY A 110 -34.12 46.92 -17.15
N TRP A 111 -35.16 46.09 -17.21
CA TRP A 111 -35.30 45.05 -18.24
C TRP A 111 -35.53 45.61 -19.65
N VAL A 112 -36.27 46.72 -19.80
CA VAL A 112 -36.39 47.43 -21.09
C VAL A 112 -35.00 47.88 -21.57
N HIS A 113 -34.25 48.63 -20.76
CA HIS A 113 -32.93 49.12 -21.14
C HIS A 113 -31.94 47.97 -21.47
N TRP A 114 -31.99 46.85 -20.72
CA TRP A 114 -31.17 45.67 -21.04
C TRP A 114 -31.53 45.04 -22.40
N VAL A 115 -32.83 44.97 -22.76
CA VAL A 115 -33.27 44.49 -24.08
C VAL A 115 -32.90 45.46 -25.20
N LEU A 116 -32.90 46.77 -24.94
CA LEU A 116 -32.40 47.81 -25.85
C LEU A 116 -30.87 47.83 -25.98
N LYS A 117 -30.14 46.96 -25.26
CA LYS A 117 -28.67 46.88 -25.21
C LYS A 117 -28.01 48.10 -24.51
N GLU A 118 -28.79 48.87 -23.74
CA GLU A 118 -28.38 50.08 -23.01
C GLU A 118 -27.88 49.75 -21.58
N TYR A 119 -26.86 48.88 -21.45
CA TYR A 119 -26.49 48.25 -20.18
C TYR A 119 -26.16 49.22 -19.04
N SER A 120 -25.56 50.39 -19.33
CA SER A 120 -25.26 51.40 -18.31
C SER A 120 -26.54 52.04 -17.72
N LEU A 121 -27.54 52.33 -18.57
CA LEU A 121 -28.84 52.85 -18.12
C LEU A 121 -29.64 51.75 -17.40
N ALA A 122 -29.54 50.51 -17.86
CA ALA A 122 -30.13 49.37 -17.15
C ALA A 122 -29.56 49.25 -15.73
N LEU A 123 -28.23 49.32 -15.56
CA LEU A 123 -27.57 49.23 -14.26
C LEU A 123 -27.91 50.40 -13.31
N GLU A 124 -28.14 51.60 -13.85
CA GLU A 124 -28.61 52.77 -13.09
C GLU A 124 -30.08 52.62 -12.63
N ARG A 125 -30.93 52.00 -13.46
CA ARG A 125 -32.39 51.92 -13.23
C ARG A 125 -32.86 50.64 -12.52
N LEU A 126 -32.08 49.57 -12.56
CA LEU A 126 -32.36 48.33 -11.83
C LEU A 126 -32.17 48.54 -10.31
N PRO A 127 -33.15 48.20 -9.46
CA PRO A 127 -33.02 48.33 -8.01
C PRO A 127 -31.97 47.37 -7.44
N GLY A 128 -31.43 47.73 -6.27
CA GLY A 128 -30.53 46.88 -5.49
C GLY A 128 -31.25 45.66 -4.88
N ASN A 129 -30.62 45.05 -3.89
CA ASN A 129 -31.25 43.93 -3.17
C ASN A 129 -32.49 44.43 -2.42
N PHE A 130 -33.63 43.73 -2.57
CA PHE A 130 -34.91 44.17 -2.03
C PHE A 130 -34.85 44.44 -0.52
N ASP A 131 -34.13 43.59 0.22
CA ASP A 131 -33.93 43.65 1.67
C ASP A 131 -33.18 44.94 2.11
N GLN A 132 -32.37 45.53 1.21
CA GLN A 132 -31.63 46.76 1.45
C GLN A 132 -32.46 48.02 1.14
N GLU A 133 -33.32 47.97 0.11
CA GLU A 133 -34.22 49.10 -0.23
C GLU A 133 -35.49 49.14 0.66
N TYR A 134 -35.95 47.99 1.16
CA TYR A 134 -37.22 47.87 1.90
C TYR A 134 -37.11 47.06 3.22
N PRO A 135 -36.16 47.38 4.14
CA PRO A 135 -35.86 46.60 5.35
C PRO A 135 -37.00 46.51 6.38
N LEU A 136 -38.12 47.22 6.18
CA LEU A 136 -39.33 47.10 7.01
C LEU A 136 -40.12 45.80 6.75
N TYR A 137 -39.76 45.04 5.71
CA TYR A 137 -40.35 43.74 5.38
C TYR A 137 -39.38 42.60 5.71
N GLU A 138 -39.06 42.41 6.99
CA GLU A 138 -38.11 41.39 7.50
C GLU A 138 -38.46 39.92 7.14
N ASN A 139 -39.63 39.67 6.54
CA ASN A 139 -40.16 38.33 6.32
C ASN A 139 -40.46 38.07 4.82
N LEU A 140 -39.47 37.53 4.11
CA LEU A 140 -39.51 37.18 2.68
C LEU A 140 -40.68 36.27 2.29
N ASP A 141 -41.24 35.50 3.22
CA ASP A 141 -42.41 34.66 2.97
C ASP A 141 -43.68 35.47 2.69
N ALA A 142 -43.77 36.71 3.18
CA ALA A 142 -44.95 37.58 3.04
C ALA A 142 -45.05 38.31 1.68
N LEU A 143 -43.98 38.32 0.86
CA LEU A 143 -43.97 38.97 -0.45
C LEU A 143 -44.71 38.13 -1.50
N SER A 144 -45.29 38.79 -2.52
CA SER A 144 -45.85 38.10 -3.70
C SER A 144 -44.79 37.29 -4.45
N GLU A 145 -45.18 36.19 -5.08
CA GLU A 145 -44.21 35.32 -5.78
C GLU A 145 -43.53 36.09 -6.92
N TRP A 146 -44.27 36.97 -7.63
CA TRP A 146 -43.66 37.80 -8.66
C TRP A 146 -42.65 38.82 -8.13
N THR A 147 -42.83 39.38 -6.93
CA THR A 147 -41.77 40.23 -6.32
C THR A 147 -40.48 39.44 -6.10
N LYS A 148 -40.59 38.16 -5.69
CA LYS A 148 -39.42 37.27 -5.53
C LYS A 148 -38.76 36.93 -6.88
N VAL A 149 -39.55 36.74 -7.93
CA VAL A 149 -39.04 36.62 -9.33
C VAL A 149 -38.37 37.91 -9.80
N CYS A 150 -38.95 39.08 -9.51
CA CYS A 150 -38.35 40.38 -9.80
C CYS A 150 -37.02 40.61 -9.06
N ALA A 151 -36.85 40.10 -7.84
CA ALA A 151 -35.58 40.18 -7.12
C ALA A 151 -34.47 39.38 -7.81
N LEU A 152 -34.72 38.09 -8.12
CA LEU A 152 -33.82 37.23 -8.92
C LEU A 152 -33.41 37.91 -10.24
N LYS A 153 -34.41 38.44 -10.95
CA LYS A 153 -34.28 39.12 -12.23
C LYS A 153 -33.48 40.42 -12.11
N SER A 154 -33.64 41.20 -11.03
CA SER A 154 -32.83 42.41 -10.81
C SER A 154 -31.37 42.07 -10.61
N SER A 155 -31.06 41.16 -9.69
CA SER A 155 -29.68 40.77 -9.38
C SER A 155 -28.98 40.14 -10.59
N TYR A 156 -29.66 39.25 -11.33
CA TYR A 156 -29.14 38.72 -12.60
C TYR A 156 -28.88 39.82 -13.64
N LEU A 157 -29.84 40.71 -13.90
CA LEU A 157 -29.68 41.74 -14.93
C LEU A 157 -28.58 42.74 -14.56
N ARG A 158 -28.45 43.11 -13.27
CA ARG A 158 -27.38 43.99 -12.78
C ARG A 158 -26.01 43.35 -12.95
N ALA A 159 -25.85 42.09 -12.53
CA ALA A 159 -24.60 41.35 -12.70
C ALA A 159 -24.26 41.11 -14.19
N ASN A 160 -25.24 40.81 -15.05
CA ASN A 160 -25.04 40.65 -16.48
C ASN A 160 -24.62 41.97 -17.17
N CYS A 161 -25.12 43.13 -16.71
CA CYS A 161 -24.61 44.44 -17.15
C CYS A 161 -23.16 44.67 -16.71
N MET A 162 -22.81 44.38 -15.44
CA MET A 162 -21.44 44.51 -14.95
C MET A 162 -20.46 43.62 -15.73
N ALA A 163 -20.80 42.34 -15.93
CA ALA A 163 -19.98 41.41 -16.70
C ALA A 163 -19.77 41.86 -18.16
N ARG A 164 -20.83 42.38 -18.82
CA ARG A 164 -20.73 42.95 -20.18
C ARG A 164 -19.91 44.23 -20.27
N ASN A 165 -19.78 44.96 -19.16
CA ASN A 165 -18.90 46.12 -19.03
C ASN A 165 -17.46 45.73 -18.61
N GLY A 166 -17.12 44.44 -18.55
CA GLY A 166 -15.81 43.94 -18.12
C GLY A 166 -15.58 43.94 -16.60
N GLN A 167 -16.59 44.29 -15.80
CA GLN A 167 -16.49 44.36 -14.34
C GLN A 167 -16.95 43.03 -13.70
N ARG A 168 -16.19 41.96 -13.94
CA ARG A 168 -16.52 40.60 -13.46
C ARG A 168 -16.70 40.55 -11.95
N ASP A 169 -15.79 41.15 -11.19
CA ASP A 169 -15.77 40.98 -9.73
C ASP A 169 -16.98 41.67 -9.08
N GLY A 170 -17.34 42.86 -9.57
CA GLY A 170 -18.60 43.52 -9.21
C GLY A 170 -19.86 42.75 -9.64
N ALA A 171 -19.80 41.94 -10.69
CA ALA A 171 -20.87 41.00 -11.02
C ALA A 171 -20.96 39.86 -10.00
N MET A 172 -19.82 39.30 -9.57
CA MET A 172 -19.74 38.26 -8.55
C MET A 172 -20.21 38.76 -7.17
N GLU A 173 -19.87 40.00 -6.78
CA GLU A 173 -20.39 40.64 -5.55
C GLU A 173 -21.92 40.81 -5.57
N ILE A 174 -22.51 41.18 -6.72
CA ILE A 174 -23.97 41.28 -6.86
C ILE A 174 -24.62 39.90 -6.68
N PHE A 175 -24.08 38.85 -7.30
CA PHE A 175 -24.60 37.49 -7.11
C PHE A 175 -24.43 37.00 -5.67
N ALA A 176 -23.25 37.19 -5.07
CA ALA A 176 -22.94 36.77 -3.70
C ALA A 176 -23.83 37.47 -2.65
N SER A 177 -24.04 38.78 -2.79
CA SER A 177 -24.87 39.56 -1.86
C SER A 177 -26.37 39.23 -1.95
N ALA A 178 -26.83 38.76 -3.10
CA ALA A 178 -28.22 38.35 -3.31
C ALA A 178 -28.49 36.87 -2.95
N LEU A 179 -27.45 36.04 -2.86
CA LEU A 179 -27.58 34.60 -2.59
C LEU A 179 -28.32 34.26 -1.27
N PRO A 180 -28.10 34.93 -0.12
CA PRO A 180 -28.74 34.56 1.15
C PRO A 180 -30.27 34.60 1.07
N SER A 181 -30.86 35.74 0.71
CA SER A 181 -32.32 35.91 0.68
C SER A 181 -32.98 35.15 -0.47
N LEU A 182 -32.34 35.07 -1.64
CA LEU A 182 -32.87 34.34 -2.79
C LEU A 182 -32.80 32.82 -2.64
N SER A 183 -31.87 32.29 -1.83
CA SER A 183 -31.79 30.85 -1.54
C SER A 183 -33.05 30.29 -0.86
N ALA A 184 -33.73 31.09 -0.04
CA ALA A 184 -34.99 30.72 0.60
C ALA A 184 -36.15 30.67 -0.41
N VAL A 185 -36.15 31.55 -1.42
CA VAL A 185 -37.23 31.65 -2.41
C VAL A 185 -37.41 30.34 -3.18
N TRP A 186 -36.35 29.85 -3.83
CA TRP A 186 -36.44 28.63 -4.66
C TRP A 186 -36.42 27.32 -3.84
N ALA A 187 -36.22 27.40 -2.51
CA ALA A 187 -36.38 26.27 -1.62
C ALA A 187 -37.87 25.91 -1.39
N THR A 188 -38.78 26.88 -1.59
CA THR A 188 -40.23 26.63 -1.56
C THR A 188 -40.65 25.77 -2.75
N LYS A 189 -41.52 24.76 -2.52
CA LYS A 189 -42.01 23.85 -3.57
C LYS A 189 -43.53 23.63 -3.46
N PRO A 190 -44.26 23.55 -4.59
CA PRO A 190 -43.76 23.63 -5.97
C PRO A 190 -43.60 25.08 -6.47
N ALA A 191 -42.38 25.48 -6.82
CA ALA A 191 -42.12 26.76 -7.49
C ALA A 191 -42.73 26.80 -8.91
N ARG A 192 -43.24 27.95 -9.35
CA ARG A 192 -43.85 28.15 -10.67
C ARG A 192 -42.84 28.32 -11.81
N GLN A 193 -43.30 28.30 -13.07
CA GLN A 193 -42.44 28.25 -14.25
C GLN A 193 -41.43 29.40 -14.35
N GLN A 194 -41.84 30.66 -14.13
CA GLN A 194 -40.91 31.80 -14.19
C GLN A 194 -39.94 31.81 -13.00
N LEU A 195 -40.36 31.37 -11.81
CA LEU A 195 -39.45 31.26 -10.67
C LEU A 195 -38.33 30.25 -10.94
N ARG A 196 -38.66 29.07 -11.48
CA ARG A 196 -37.63 28.09 -11.92
C ARG A 196 -36.72 28.66 -13.00
N TYR A 197 -37.27 29.37 -13.99
CA TYR A 197 -36.50 29.97 -15.08
C TYR A 197 -35.46 30.98 -14.57
N TRP A 198 -35.87 31.97 -13.78
CA TRP A 198 -34.94 33.00 -13.28
C TRP A 198 -33.98 32.46 -12.21
N ALA A 199 -34.38 31.46 -11.41
CA ALA A 199 -33.48 30.77 -10.48
C ALA A 199 -32.38 29.96 -11.21
N GLU A 200 -32.76 29.15 -12.21
CA GLU A 200 -31.81 28.37 -13.00
C GLU A 200 -30.84 29.27 -13.77
N LEU A 201 -31.32 30.37 -14.35
CA LEU A 201 -30.50 31.35 -15.08
C LEU A 201 -29.53 32.12 -14.15
N PHE A 202 -30.00 32.56 -12.97
CA PHE A 202 -29.19 33.21 -11.94
C PHE A 202 -28.04 32.30 -11.48
N LEU A 203 -28.37 31.05 -11.11
CA LEU A 203 -27.39 30.10 -10.58
C LEU A 203 -26.38 29.65 -11.66
N THR A 204 -26.84 29.44 -12.89
CA THR A 204 -25.95 29.02 -14.00
C THR A 204 -24.90 30.09 -14.29
N GLU A 205 -25.28 31.34 -14.51
CA GLU A 205 -24.29 32.38 -14.85
C GLU A 205 -23.41 32.76 -13.65
N TYR A 206 -23.89 32.67 -12.41
CA TYR A 206 -23.02 32.83 -11.23
C TYR A 206 -21.96 31.72 -11.13
N CYS A 207 -22.36 30.44 -11.29
CA CYS A 207 -21.41 29.32 -11.25
C CYS A 207 -20.38 29.38 -12.39
N MET A 208 -20.77 29.79 -13.60
CA MET A 208 -19.84 29.90 -14.73
C MET A 208 -18.85 31.07 -14.55
N LEU A 209 -19.28 32.22 -14.01
CA LEU A 209 -18.36 33.33 -13.71
C LEU A 209 -17.39 33.00 -12.56
N ALA A 210 -17.87 32.32 -11.52
CA ALA A 210 -17.03 31.84 -10.42
C ALA A 210 -16.01 30.79 -10.90
N SER A 211 -16.44 29.84 -11.74
CA SER A 211 -15.54 28.89 -12.42
C SER A 211 -14.41 29.60 -13.16
N GLN A 212 -14.75 30.61 -13.99
CA GLN A 212 -13.75 31.36 -14.74
C GLN A 212 -12.74 32.06 -13.80
N ALA A 213 -13.22 32.72 -12.75
CA ALA A 213 -12.34 33.37 -11.77
C ALA A 213 -11.46 32.37 -10.97
N ILE A 214 -11.95 31.15 -10.72
CA ILE A 214 -11.14 30.07 -10.12
C ILE A 214 -10.07 29.58 -11.10
N ARG A 215 -10.43 29.35 -12.38
CA ARG A 215 -9.51 28.87 -13.43
C ARG A 215 -8.42 29.88 -13.76
N GLU A 216 -8.72 31.17 -13.72
CA GLU A 216 -7.76 32.27 -13.89
C GLU A 216 -6.97 32.58 -12.60
N ASN A 217 -7.29 31.91 -11.48
CA ASN A 217 -6.77 32.09 -10.12
C ASN A 217 -7.04 33.48 -9.48
N ASP A 218 -7.95 34.27 -10.04
CA ASP A 218 -8.42 35.54 -9.46
C ASP A 218 -9.27 35.35 -8.19
N GLN A 219 -10.02 34.24 -8.09
CA GLN A 219 -10.73 33.87 -6.87
C GLN A 219 -9.95 32.83 -6.07
N SER A 220 -9.59 33.16 -4.83
CA SER A 220 -8.92 32.23 -3.92
C SER A 220 -9.87 31.11 -3.46
N LEU A 221 -9.49 29.86 -3.74
CA LEU A 221 -10.18 28.67 -3.22
C LEU A 221 -10.12 28.54 -1.68
N SER A 222 -9.26 29.31 -1.01
CA SER A 222 -9.15 29.38 0.45
C SER A 222 -10.24 30.25 1.12
N ASP A 223 -11.06 30.97 0.36
CA ASP A 223 -12.26 31.64 0.89
C ASP A 223 -13.29 30.59 1.34
N PRO A 224 -13.77 30.61 2.60
CA PRO A 224 -14.84 29.73 3.05
C PRO A 224 -16.09 29.72 2.15
N ASN A 225 -16.36 30.78 1.39
CA ASN A 225 -17.50 30.92 0.49
C ASN A 225 -17.21 30.58 -0.99
N CYS A 226 -16.02 30.12 -1.35
CA CYS A 226 -15.67 29.85 -2.76
C CYS A 226 -16.63 28.85 -3.45
N LEU A 227 -17.19 27.89 -2.70
CA LEU A 227 -18.17 26.91 -3.18
C LEU A 227 -19.65 27.36 -3.03
N ALA A 228 -19.94 28.59 -2.59
CA ALA A 228 -21.30 29.02 -2.26
C ALA A 228 -22.29 28.93 -3.44
N CYS A 229 -21.87 29.36 -4.63
CA CYS A 229 -22.68 29.28 -5.85
C CYS A 229 -23.03 27.82 -6.21
N PHE A 230 -22.02 26.94 -6.21
CA PHE A 230 -22.16 25.53 -6.54
C PHE A 230 -22.98 24.75 -5.50
N ARG A 231 -22.81 25.04 -4.21
CA ARG A 231 -23.63 24.48 -3.13
C ARG A 231 -25.09 24.91 -3.25
N ALA A 232 -25.36 26.16 -3.63
CA ALA A 232 -26.72 26.63 -3.92
C ALA A 232 -27.35 25.92 -5.13
N TRP A 233 -26.59 25.74 -6.22
CA TRP A 233 -27.00 24.91 -7.37
C TRP A 233 -27.30 23.46 -6.97
N SER A 234 -26.44 22.87 -6.14
CA SER A 234 -26.62 21.53 -5.59
C SER A 234 -27.95 21.41 -4.80
N ASN A 235 -28.24 22.41 -3.96
CA ASN A 235 -29.43 22.43 -3.11
C ASN A 235 -30.73 22.66 -3.90
N TYR A 236 -30.70 23.50 -4.93
CA TYR A 236 -31.83 23.72 -5.85
C TYR A 236 -32.30 22.40 -6.49
N TRP A 237 -31.36 21.61 -7.02
CA TRP A 237 -31.64 20.31 -7.63
C TRP A 237 -31.90 19.18 -6.62
N ALA A 238 -31.26 19.19 -5.44
CA ALA A 238 -31.39 18.13 -4.42
C ALA A 238 -32.83 17.93 -3.90
N GLY A 239 -33.66 18.98 -3.92
CA GLY A 239 -35.07 18.90 -3.50
C GLY A 239 -36.00 18.16 -4.48
N THR A 240 -35.49 17.35 -5.41
CA THR A 240 -36.26 16.75 -6.53
C THR A 240 -36.33 15.22 -6.39
N LYS A 241 -36.65 14.76 -5.18
CA LYS A 241 -36.61 13.35 -4.77
C LYS A 241 -37.53 12.47 -5.62
N GLY A 242 -36.97 11.39 -6.18
CA GLY A 242 -37.72 10.35 -6.90
C GLY A 242 -37.73 10.48 -8.44
N THR A 243 -37.30 11.62 -8.99
CA THR A 243 -37.05 11.79 -10.43
C THR A 243 -35.55 11.85 -10.72
N PRO A 244 -35.05 11.26 -11.82
CA PRO A 244 -33.69 11.52 -12.31
C PRO A 244 -33.45 13.04 -12.49
N LEU A 245 -32.22 13.51 -12.29
CA LEU A 245 -31.91 14.91 -12.63
C LEU A 245 -32.13 15.11 -14.14
N PRO A 246 -32.90 16.15 -14.54
CA PRO A 246 -33.17 16.39 -15.95
C PRO A 246 -31.92 16.97 -16.62
N GLY A 247 -31.25 16.15 -17.43
CA GLY A 247 -30.11 16.58 -18.25
C GLY A 247 -30.45 17.59 -19.33
N GLY A 248 -29.51 17.81 -20.25
CA GLY A 248 -29.58 18.82 -21.30
C GLY A 248 -29.26 20.23 -20.81
N TYR A 249 -29.80 21.24 -21.48
CA TYR A 249 -29.41 22.64 -21.33
C TYR A 249 -30.30 23.42 -20.34
N GLY A 250 -29.72 24.45 -19.73
CA GLY A 250 -30.49 25.52 -19.10
C GLY A 250 -31.28 26.34 -20.12
N PHE A 251 -32.27 27.12 -19.67
CA PHE A 251 -33.08 27.95 -20.56
C PHE A 251 -32.22 28.99 -21.31
N LYS A 252 -32.59 29.28 -22.58
CA LYS A 252 -31.74 29.89 -23.65
C LYS A 252 -30.71 28.96 -24.31
N GLY A 253 -30.45 27.75 -23.78
CA GLY A 253 -29.70 26.72 -24.49
C GLY A 253 -28.18 26.90 -24.59
N SER A 254 -27.60 27.90 -23.92
CA SER A 254 -26.17 28.24 -24.05
C SER A 254 -25.22 27.35 -23.23
N VAL A 255 -25.67 26.81 -22.10
CA VAL A 255 -24.83 26.03 -21.17
C VAL A 255 -25.54 24.71 -20.82
N PRO A 256 -24.90 23.54 -21.02
CA PRO A 256 -25.39 22.26 -20.51
C PRO A 256 -25.41 22.24 -18.98
N ARG A 257 -26.44 21.65 -18.36
CA ARG A 257 -26.49 21.46 -16.90
C ARG A 257 -25.30 20.65 -16.41
N ARG A 258 -24.83 19.68 -17.20
CA ARG A 258 -23.63 18.90 -16.88
C ARG A 258 -22.36 19.74 -16.80
N GLN A 259 -22.26 20.87 -17.52
CA GLN A 259 -21.11 21.78 -17.41
C GLN A 259 -21.03 22.38 -16.01
N VAL A 260 -22.13 22.85 -15.45
CA VAL A 260 -22.16 23.43 -14.08
C VAL A 260 -21.74 22.39 -13.03
N TRP A 261 -22.08 21.12 -13.23
CA TRP A 261 -21.59 20.02 -12.38
C TRP A 261 -20.13 19.65 -12.64
N SER A 262 -19.63 19.77 -13.88
CA SER A 262 -18.22 19.63 -14.23
C SER A 262 -17.36 20.71 -13.57
N GLU A 263 -17.79 21.97 -13.61
CA GLU A 263 -17.09 23.08 -12.95
C GLU A 263 -17.10 22.97 -11.42
N TYR A 264 -18.19 22.46 -10.84
CA TYR A 264 -18.23 22.15 -9.40
C TYR A 264 -17.27 21.00 -9.07
N TYR A 265 -17.25 19.92 -9.88
CA TYR A 265 -16.32 18.82 -9.69
C TYR A 265 -14.87 19.29 -9.82
N PHE A 266 -14.57 20.16 -10.79
CA PHE A 266 -13.28 20.82 -10.97
C PHE A 266 -12.90 21.60 -9.70
N ALA A 267 -13.74 22.50 -9.19
CA ALA A 267 -13.43 23.33 -8.03
C ALA A 267 -13.17 22.51 -6.74
N VAL A 268 -13.95 21.45 -6.49
CA VAL A 268 -13.74 20.56 -5.33
C VAL A 268 -12.49 19.67 -5.52
N SER A 269 -12.18 19.30 -6.77
CA SER A 269 -10.92 18.60 -7.09
C SER A 269 -9.70 19.49 -6.85
N GLU A 270 -9.73 20.76 -7.25
CA GLU A 270 -8.61 21.70 -7.00
C GLU A 270 -8.36 21.91 -5.49
N ILE A 271 -9.41 21.92 -4.67
CA ILE A 271 -9.27 21.98 -3.19
C ILE A 271 -8.55 20.75 -2.65
N LEU A 272 -8.88 19.55 -3.15
CA LEU A 272 -8.20 18.29 -2.79
C LEU A 272 -6.74 18.28 -3.30
N GLN A 273 -6.52 18.64 -4.56
CA GLN A 273 -5.22 18.54 -5.25
C GLN A 273 -4.19 19.56 -4.72
N ARG A 274 -4.64 20.65 -4.09
CA ARG A 274 -3.81 21.68 -3.46
C ARG A 274 -3.77 21.60 -1.91
N ASP A 275 -4.27 20.49 -1.31
CA ASP A 275 -4.48 20.25 0.14
C ASP A 275 -5.06 21.46 0.91
N LEU A 276 -6.05 22.13 0.30
CA LEU A 276 -6.64 23.35 0.86
C LEU A 276 -7.66 23.02 1.96
N PRO A 277 -7.82 23.90 2.97
CA PRO A 277 -8.79 23.70 4.04
C PRO A 277 -10.21 23.66 3.49
N PHE A 278 -11.01 22.68 3.95
CA PHE A 278 -12.40 22.51 3.50
C PHE A 278 -13.24 23.79 3.71
N PRO A 279 -13.78 24.40 2.64
CA PRO A 279 -14.59 25.62 2.75
C PRO A 279 -15.89 25.34 3.52
N THR A 280 -16.20 26.13 4.53
CA THR A 280 -17.37 25.91 5.42
C THR A 280 -18.60 26.76 5.09
N GLY A 281 -18.47 27.77 4.23
CA GLY A 281 -19.56 28.65 3.82
C GLY A 281 -20.63 27.90 3.02
N TYR A 282 -21.89 27.99 3.46
CA TYR A 282 -23.03 27.24 2.90
C TYR A 282 -22.89 25.70 2.91
N ALA A 283 -21.93 25.16 3.68
CA ALA A 283 -21.85 23.72 3.90
C ALA A 283 -23.06 23.22 4.72
N PRO A 284 -23.53 21.97 4.51
CA PRO A 284 -24.56 21.38 5.36
C PRO A 284 -24.06 21.23 6.80
N ALA A 285 -24.92 21.45 7.79
CA ALA A 285 -24.59 21.25 9.19
C ALA A 285 -24.32 19.75 9.47
N SER A 286 -23.05 19.40 9.64
CA SER A 286 -22.58 18.04 9.82
C SER A 286 -22.15 17.74 11.26
N ASN A 287 -22.40 16.49 11.70
CA ASN A 287 -21.89 15.92 12.96
C ASN A 287 -20.68 14.98 12.72
N GLU A 288 -20.10 14.99 11.52
CA GLU A 288 -19.02 14.08 11.12
C GLU A 288 -17.67 14.40 11.78
N SER A 289 -16.78 13.41 11.79
CA SER A 289 -15.54 13.37 12.57
C SER A 289 -14.38 14.24 12.04
N SER A 290 -14.40 14.63 10.76
CA SER A 290 -13.23 15.22 10.08
C SER A 290 -13.63 16.15 8.94
N ALA A 291 -12.85 17.23 8.75
CA ALA A 291 -12.98 18.12 7.59
C ALA A 291 -12.58 17.45 6.27
N ARG A 292 -11.62 16.51 6.31
CA ARG A 292 -11.26 15.67 5.15
C ARG A 292 -12.41 14.74 4.77
N HIS A 293 -13.12 14.18 5.75
CA HIS A 293 -14.34 13.41 5.48
C HIS A 293 -15.44 14.24 4.81
N GLN A 294 -15.69 15.47 5.29
CA GLN A 294 -16.66 16.38 4.67
C GLN A 294 -16.30 16.70 3.21
N LEU A 295 -15.02 16.98 2.92
CA LEU A 295 -14.51 17.17 1.56
C LEU A 295 -14.74 15.94 0.67
N ARG A 296 -14.42 14.73 1.16
CA ARG A 296 -14.58 13.46 0.42
C ARG A 296 -16.04 13.05 0.21
N THR A 297 -16.94 13.42 1.12
CA THR A 297 -18.39 13.23 0.98
C THR A 297 -18.98 14.22 -0.03
N GLU A 298 -18.55 15.49 -0.03
CA GLU A 298 -18.97 16.46 -1.04
C GLU A 298 -18.44 16.12 -2.43
N LEU A 299 -17.15 15.79 -2.56
CA LEU A 299 -16.52 15.40 -3.82
C LEU A 299 -17.27 14.23 -4.49
N LYS A 300 -17.47 13.11 -3.78
CA LYS A 300 -18.14 11.93 -4.36
C LYS A 300 -19.62 12.19 -4.68
N LYS A 301 -20.31 13.05 -3.93
CA LYS A 301 -21.68 13.51 -4.25
C LYS A 301 -21.70 14.25 -5.60
N VAL A 302 -20.76 15.18 -5.81
CA VAL A 302 -20.66 15.97 -7.05
C VAL A 302 -20.24 15.10 -8.24
N GLU A 303 -19.21 14.28 -8.05
CA GLU A 303 -18.72 13.28 -8.99
C GLU A 303 -19.85 12.37 -9.51
N THR A 304 -20.62 11.75 -8.60
CA THR A 304 -21.71 10.82 -8.95
C THR A 304 -22.81 11.51 -9.78
N VAL A 305 -23.11 12.78 -9.49
CA VAL A 305 -24.11 13.54 -10.25
C VAL A 305 -23.58 13.95 -11.63
N TYR A 306 -22.32 14.39 -11.72
CA TYR A 306 -21.68 14.73 -13.00
C TYR A 306 -21.58 13.50 -13.90
N GLN A 307 -21.03 12.39 -13.37
CA GLN A 307 -20.92 11.09 -14.04
C GLN A 307 -22.27 10.61 -14.60
N ALA A 308 -23.33 10.66 -13.78
CA ALA A 308 -24.66 10.23 -14.19
C ALA A 308 -25.22 11.09 -15.33
N LEU A 309 -24.97 12.40 -15.36
CA LEU A 309 -25.38 13.25 -16.48
C LEU A 309 -24.53 12.96 -17.72
N LEU A 310 -23.21 12.92 -17.57
CA LEU A 310 -22.24 12.68 -18.65
C LEU A 310 -22.52 11.35 -19.38
N TYR A 311 -22.72 10.26 -18.65
CA TYR A 311 -22.96 8.93 -19.26
C TYR A 311 -24.38 8.73 -19.79
N ASN A 312 -25.39 9.46 -19.31
CA ASN A 312 -26.73 9.40 -19.89
C ASN A 312 -26.84 10.23 -21.18
N GLU A 313 -26.09 11.33 -21.28
CA GLU A 313 -26.05 12.17 -22.48
C GLU A 313 -25.07 11.62 -23.54
N THR A 314 -23.96 11.00 -23.12
CA THR A 314 -22.92 10.46 -24.03
C THR A 314 -23.31 9.12 -24.66
N ARG A 315 -23.19 9.06 -25.98
CA ARG A 315 -23.30 7.83 -26.79
C ARG A 315 -21.91 7.31 -27.17
N PHE A 316 -21.80 6.01 -27.40
CA PHE A 316 -20.58 5.38 -27.94
C PHE A 316 -20.08 6.13 -29.21
N PRO A 317 -18.76 6.28 -29.42
CA PRO A 317 -18.20 6.96 -30.58
C PRO A 317 -18.57 6.31 -31.91
N ARG A 318 -18.54 7.11 -32.97
CA ARG A 318 -18.43 6.60 -34.34
C ARG A 318 -16.96 6.44 -34.72
N ALA A 319 -16.68 5.86 -35.89
CA ALA A 319 -15.31 5.71 -36.38
C ALA A 319 -14.58 7.04 -36.67
N ASP A 320 -15.32 8.15 -36.66
CA ASP A 320 -14.90 9.53 -36.89
C ASP A 320 -15.16 10.46 -35.69
N GLU A 321 -15.53 9.93 -34.51
CA GLU A 321 -15.81 10.73 -33.31
C GLU A 321 -14.98 10.26 -32.10
N GLU A 322 -14.34 11.19 -31.40
CA GLU A 322 -13.67 10.95 -30.11
C GLU A 322 -14.57 11.36 -28.92
N ARG A 323 -14.10 11.14 -27.68
CA ARG A 323 -14.88 11.35 -26.44
C ARG A 323 -14.06 11.97 -25.29
N ALA A 324 -13.23 12.97 -25.63
CA ALA A 324 -12.36 13.69 -24.69
C ALA A 324 -13.04 14.06 -23.34
N GLU A 325 -14.28 14.56 -23.33
CA GLU A 325 -15.00 14.92 -22.08
C GLU A 325 -15.17 13.73 -21.08
N VAL A 326 -15.16 12.49 -21.57
CA VAL A 326 -15.17 11.27 -20.74
C VAL A 326 -13.77 10.95 -20.23
N GLU A 327 -12.74 11.23 -21.03
CA GLU A 327 -11.33 10.97 -20.71
C GLU A 327 -10.79 12.03 -19.74
N ASP A 328 -11.07 13.32 -19.98
CA ASP A 328 -10.88 14.44 -19.04
C ASP A 328 -11.48 14.15 -17.65
N PHE A 329 -12.71 13.59 -17.63
CA PHE A 329 -13.37 13.20 -16.40
C PHE A 329 -12.65 12.03 -15.70
N VAL A 330 -12.26 11.00 -16.45
CA VAL A 330 -11.49 9.86 -15.92
C VAL A 330 -10.13 10.31 -15.37
N ASP A 331 -9.37 11.12 -16.10
CA ASP A 331 -8.08 11.63 -15.64
C ASP A 331 -8.21 12.45 -14.36
N ARG A 332 -9.26 13.28 -14.22
CA ARG A 332 -9.52 14.02 -12.97
C ARG A 332 -10.01 13.12 -11.83
N VAL A 333 -10.80 12.08 -12.11
CA VAL A 333 -11.10 11.01 -11.13
C VAL A 333 -9.82 10.32 -10.66
N MET A 334 -8.88 10.04 -11.56
CA MET A 334 -7.64 9.35 -11.24
C MET A 334 -6.64 10.24 -10.49
N GLN A 335 -6.52 11.52 -10.84
CA GLN A 335 -5.77 12.51 -10.05
C GLN A 335 -6.27 12.57 -8.60
N ASN A 336 -7.60 12.64 -8.42
CA ASN A 336 -8.23 12.65 -7.09
C ASN A 336 -8.01 11.30 -6.36
N TRP A 337 -8.13 10.18 -7.06
CA TRP A 337 -7.95 8.84 -6.51
C TRP A 337 -6.52 8.59 -6.03
N ILE A 338 -5.49 9.06 -6.75
CA ILE A 338 -4.08 8.95 -6.32
C ILE A 338 -3.88 9.57 -4.93
N ILE A 339 -4.47 10.74 -4.67
CA ILE A 339 -4.39 11.43 -3.38
C ILE A 339 -5.20 10.70 -2.30
N LEU A 340 -6.44 10.30 -2.63
CA LEU A 340 -7.37 9.65 -1.68
C LEU A 340 -6.94 8.23 -1.30
N ASN A 341 -6.30 7.48 -2.20
CA ASN A 341 -5.69 6.19 -1.92
C ASN A 341 -4.30 6.36 -1.23
N GLY A 342 -3.64 7.50 -1.44
CA GLY A 342 -2.38 7.89 -0.83
C GLY A 342 -2.38 7.86 0.71
N ARG A 343 -1.18 7.83 1.31
CA ARG A 343 -1.02 7.51 2.75
C ARG A 343 -1.42 8.64 3.70
N ALA A 344 -1.58 9.87 3.21
CA ALA A 344 -2.03 11.01 4.03
C ALA A 344 -3.52 10.96 4.42
N TRP A 345 -4.31 10.15 3.71
CA TRP A 345 -5.74 9.96 3.98
C TRP A 345 -5.96 8.70 4.82
N ARG A 346 -6.71 8.81 5.91
CA ARG A 346 -7.03 7.66 6.79
C ARG A 346 -8.31 6.98 6.30
N GLU A 347 -8.44 5.69 6.58
CA GLU A 347 -9.67 4.93 6.27
C GLU A 347 -10.95 5.59 6.85
N GLN A 348 -10.81 6.25 8.00
CA GLN A 348 -11.89 7.00 8.65
C GLN A 348 -12.31 8.27 7.89
N ASP A 349 -11.41 8.91 7.15
CA ASP A 349 -11.73 10.08 6.31
C ASP A 349 -12.46 9.64 5.03
N LEU A 350 -12.16 8.46 4.50
CA LEU A 350 -12.72 7.97 3.23
C LEU A 350 -14.19 7.53 3.32
N GLY A 351 -14.64 7.16 4.53
CA GLY A 351 -16.04 6.82 4.82
C GLY A 351 -16.33 5.33 4.87
N ALA A 352 -17.60 4.97 4.70
CA ALA A 352 -18.05 3.58 4.82
C ALA A 352 -17.46 2.70 3.72
N GLY A 353 -16.63 1.73 4.10
CA GLY A 353 -15.89 0.85 3.18
C GLY A 353 -14.49 1.34 2.80
N GLY A 354 -14.04 2.49 3.31
CA GLY A 354 -12.64 2.93 3.21
C GLY A 354 -12.08 3.00 1.78
N ARG A 355 -10.78 2.74 1.64
CA ARG A 355 -10.05 2.62 0.36
C ARG A 355 -10.61 1.53 -0.57
N ASP A 356 -11.07 0.41 -0.03
CA ASP A 356 -11.64 -0.71 -0.79
C ASP A 356 -12.86 -0.23 -1.62
N SER A 357 -13.81 0.43 -0.95
CA SER A 357 -14.98 1.04 -1.61
C SER A 357 -14.63 2.19 -2.57
N LEU A 358 -13.53 2.90 -2.31
CA LEU A 358 -13.01 3.95 -3.19
C LEU A 358 -12.47 3.33 -4.48
N CYS A 359 -11.62 2.31 -4.39
CA CYS A 359 -11.02 1.65 -5.54
C CYS A 359 -12.07 0.93 -6.39
N HIS A 360 -12.97 0.14 -5.79
CA HIS A 360 -14.07 -0.48 -6.54
C HIS A 360 -15.00 0.56 -7.18
N GLY A 361 -15.31 1.67 -6.49
CA GLY A 361 -16.09 2.77 -7.08
C GLY A 361 -15.39 3.52 -8.23
N VAL A 362 -14.06 3.43 -8.33
CA VAL A 362 -13.28 3.92 -9.48
C VAL A 362 -13.19 2.85 -10.58
N LEU A 363 -13.06 1.56 -10.26
CA LEU A 363 -13.18 0.47 -11.25
C LEU A 363 -14.55 0.50 -11.96
N ASP A 364 -15.64 0.64 -11.21
CA ASP A 364 -16.98 0.87 -11.78
C ASP A 364 -16.98 2.05 -12.75
N THR A 365 -16.34 3.16 -12.37
CA THR A 365 -16.24 4.38 -13.18
C THR A 365 -15.45 4.14 -14.47
N LEU A 366 -14.31 3.46 -14.40
CA LEU A 366 -13.46 3.11 -15.53
C LEU A 366 -14.15 2.13 -16.50
N TYR A 367 -14.83 1.10 -15.97
CA TYR A 367 -15.60 0.17 -16.81
C TYR A 367 -16.79 0.85 -17.47
N HIS A 368 -17.52 1.73 -16.78
CA HIS A 368 -18.58 2.52 -17.42
C HIS A 368 -18.01 3.47 -18.49
N ALA A 369 -16.87 4.12 -18.24
CA ALA A 369 -16.18 4.93 -19.25
C ALA A 369 -15.77 4.10 -20.48
N ALA A 370 -15.27 2.87 -20.29
CA ALA A 370 -14.95 1.94 -21.38
C ALA A 370 -16.17 1.54 -22.24
N THR A 371 -17.40 1.58 -21.70
CA THR A 371 -18.62 1.43 -22.53
C THR A 371 -18.98 2.67 -23.35
N LYS A 372 -18.27 3.79 -23.16
CA LYS A 372 -18.51 5.08 -23.79
C LYS A 372 -17.37 5.55 -24.70
N THR A 373 -16.20 4.91 -24.66
CA THR A 373 -15.02 5.19 -25.50
C THR A 373 -14.69 3.98 -26.39
N TYR A 374 -13.66 4.09 -27.23
CA TYR A 374 -13.15 2.97 -28.04
C TYR A 374 -11.62 2.99 -28.02
N HIS A 375 -11.00 1.90 -27.56
CA HIS A 375 -9.54 1.71 -27.46
C HIS A 375 -8.75 2.81 -26.72
N SER A 376 -9.40 3.58 -25.84
CA SER A 376 -8.76 4.61 -25.00
C SER A 376 -7.60 4.04 -24.21
N THR A 377 -6.38 4.52 -24.49
CA THR A 377 -5.16 4.05 -23.82
C THR A 377 -5.12 4.50 -22.36
N ALA A 378 -5.56 5.72 -22.07
CA ALA A 378 -5.70 6.23 -20.71
C ALA A 378 -6.59 5.34 -19.83
N ILE A 379 -7.79 4.95 -20.29
CA ILE A 379 -8.69 4.11 -19.50
C ILE A 379 -8.09 2.72 -19.21
N LEU A 380 -7.38 2.10 -20.17
CA LEU A 380 -6.72 0.79 -19.95
C LEU A 380 -5.53 0.89 -19.00
N ARG A 381 -4.71 1.95 -19.10
CA ARG A 381 -3.63 2.27 -18.16
C ARG A 381 -4.17 2.48 -16.75
N HIS A 382 -5.27 3.22 -16.60
CA HIS A 382 -5.92 3.44 -15.30
C HIS A 382 -6.55 2.17 -14.72
N LEU A 383 -7.16 1.31 -15.54
CA LEU A 383 -7.64 -0.01 -15.10
C LEU A 383 -6.49 -0.87 -14.55
N PHE A 384 -5.35 -0.92 -15.25
CA PHE A 384 -4.13 -1.57 -14.73
C PHE A 384 -3.74 -1.02 -13.34
N THR A 385 -3.65 0.31 -13.19
CA THR A 385 -3.26 0.94 -11.91
C THR A 385 -4.25 0.66 -10.78
N VAL A 386 -5.56 0.69 -11.02
CA VAL A 386 -6.55 0.47 -9.95
C VAL A 386 -6.71 -1.02 -9.63
N HIS A 387 -6.65 -1.94 -10.60
CA HIS A 387 -6.61 -3.38 -10.31
C HIS A 387 -5.35 -3.77 -9.51
N LEU A 388 -4.17 -3.17 -9.78
CA LEU A 388 -3.00 -3.32 -8.91
C LEU A 388 -3.29 -2.88 -7.48
N ALA A 389 -4.00 -1.77 -7.29
CA ALA A 389 -4.32 -1.24 -5.97
C ALA A 389 -5.31 -2.11 -5.16
N VAL A 390 -6.13 -2.94 -5.82
CA VAL A 390 -7.02 -3.93 -5.17
C VAL A 390 -6.37 -5.33 -5.09
N ALA A 391 -5.08 -5.44 -5.47
CA ALA A 391 -4.35 -6.71 -5.57
C ALA A 391 -4.97 -7.73 -6.56
N GLU A 392 -5.76 -7.26 -7.53
CA GLU A 392 -6.33 -8.05 -8.63
C GLU A 392 -5.33 -8.20 -9.78
N PHE A 393 -4.13 -8.70 -9.46
CA PHE A 393 -2.95 -8.69 -10.34
C PHE A 393 -3.19 -9.28 -11.74
N ASP A 394 -3.97 -10.35 -11.85
CA ASP A 394 -4.21 -11.00 -13.14
C ASP A 394 -5.03 -10.10 -14.08
N LEU A 395 -6.06 -9.40 -13.55
CA LEU A 395 -6.82 -8.39 -14.30
C LEU A 395 -5.98 -7.14 -14.59
N ALA A 396 -5.11 -6.74 -13.67
CA ALA A 396 -4.19 -5.65 -13.87
C ALA A 396 -3.24 -5.93 -15.05
N PHE A 397 -2.56 -7.08 -15.06
CA PHE A 397 -1.64 -7.43 -16.12
C PHE A 397 -2.33 -7.72 -17.46
N MET A 398 -3.55 -8.25 -17.48
CA MET A 398 -4.37 -8.33 -18.70
C MET A 398 -4.75 -6.94 -19.24
N SER A 399 -5.00 -5.96 -18.37
CA SER A 399 -5.27 -4.57 -18.76
C SER A 399 -4.01 -3.91 -19.32
N PHE A 400 -2.85 -4.12 -18.70
CA PHE A 400 -1.55 -3.67 -19.20
C PHE A 400 -1.19 -4.30 -20.55
N ASP A 401 -1.36 -5.61 -20.72
CA ASP A 401 -1.04 -6.28 -21.99
C ASP A 401 -1.93 -5.76 -23.14
N SER A 402 -3.21 -5.51 -22.85
CA SER A 402 -4.15 -4.90 -23.79
C SER A 402 -3.78 -3.45 -24.15
N TYR A 403 -3.41 -2.65 -23.14
CA TYR A 403 -2.88 -1.28 -23.32
C TYR A 403 -1.63 -1.28 -24.20
N PHE A 404 -0.65 -2.10 -23.84
CA PHE A 404 0.66 -2.12 -24.45
C PHE A 404 0.61 -2.63 -25.90
N GLU A 405 -0.20 -3.65 -26.20
CA GLU A 405 -0.46 -4.06 -27.58
C GLU A 405 -1.11 -2.93 -28.41
N LEU A 406 -2.06 -2.18 -27.85
CA LEU A 406 -2.69 -1.06 -28.56
C LEU A 406 -1.71 0.08 -28.80
N VAL A 407 -0.93 0.51 -27.80
CA VAL A 407 0.06 1.58 -27.94
C VAL A 407 1.16 1.19 -28.93
N LYS A 408 1.70 -0.03 -28.85
CA LYS A 408 2.73 -0.55 -29.75
C LYS A 408 2.24 -0.61 -31.21
N LYS A 409 0.98 -1.00 -31.43
CA LYS A 409 0.33 -0.96 -32.75
C LYS A 409 0.01 0.47 -33.19
N GLY A 410 -0.26 1.40 -32.26
CA GLY A 410 -0.53 2.81 -32.52
C GLY A 410 0.72 3.55 -32.99
N LYS A 411 1.80 3.53 -32.20
CA LYS A 411 3.07 4.19 -32.55
C LYS A 411 3.63 3.65 -33.87
N ALA A 412 3.50 2.35 -34.14
CA ALA A 412 3.85 1.76 -35.44
C ALA A 412 2.97 2.23 -36.63
N ARG A 413 1.73 2.69 -36.41
CA ARG A 413 0.92 3.37 -37.46
C ARG A 413 1.35 4.82 -37.62
N VAL A 414 1.60 5.54 -36.53
CA VAL A 414 2.07 6.93 -36.54
C VAL A 414 3.40 7.04 -37.30
N ASP A 415 4.41 6.23 -36.95
CA ASP A 415 5.71 6.21 -37.63
C ASP A 415 5.60 5.83 -39.12
N LYS A 416 4.64 4.98 -39.49
CA LYS A 416 4.44 4.53 -40.88
C LYS A 416 3.66 5.53 -41.75
N THR A 417 2.80 6.36 -41.15
CA THR A 417 1.88 7.25 -41.88
C THR A 417 2.22 8.73 -41.75
N GLY A 418 2.96 9.14 -40.70
CA GLY A 418 3.22 10.52 -40.36
C GLY A 418 2.00 11.27 -39.77
N HIS A 419 0.88 10.58 -39.56
CA HIS A 419 -0.31 11.17 -38.92
C HIS A 419 -0.28 10.90 -37.41
N PRO A 420 -0.36 11.93 -36.54
CA PRO A 420 -0.53 11.72 -35.11
C PRO A 420 -1.93 11.18 -34.80
N GLU A 421 -2.02 10.24 -33.87
CA GLU A 421 -3.28 9.77 -33.28
C GLU A 421 -3.44 10.46 -31.91
N PRO A 422 -4.39 11.40 -31.72
CA PRO A 422 -4.45 12.21 -30.50
C PRO A 422 -4.76 11.41 -29.22
N ALA A 423 -5.55 10.34 -29.34
CA ALA A 423 -5.91 9.44 -28.25
C ALA A 423 -4.83 8.37 -27.94
N LEU A 424 -3.56 8.64 -28.26
CA LEU A 424 -2.43 7.73 -28.06
C LEU A 424 -1.45 8.30 -27.02
N ASP A 425 -1.25 7.57 -25.93
CA ASP A 425 -0.28 7.92 -24.88
C ASP A 425 1.12 8.26 -25.44
N ASP A 426 1.71 9.33 -24.91
CA ASP A 426 3.01 9.85 -25.33
C ASP A 426 4.19 8.94 -24.92
N ASP A 427 5.42 9.34 -25.24
CA ASP A 427 6.59 8.53 -24.89
C ASP A 427 6.90 8.55 -23.39
N ALA A 428 6.66 9.65 -22.67
CA ALA A 428 6.87 9.69 -21.23
C ALA A 428 5.88 8.77 -20.48
N THR A 429 4.58 8.88 -20.78
CA THR A 429 3.52 8.06 -20.15
C THR A 429 3.71 6.56 -20.43
N LEU A 430 4.15 6.20 -21.64
CA LEU A 430 4.46 4.81 -21.98
C LEU A 430 5.64 4.27 -21.14
N LEU A 431 6.74 5.02 -21.05
CA LEU A 431 7.93 4.61 -20.27
C LEU A 431 7.62 4.46 -18.78
N GLU A 432 6.83 5.38 -18.21
CA GLU A 432 6.35 5.30 -16.82
C GLU A 432 5.44 4.07 -16.60
N THR A 433 4.53 3.78 -17.53
CA THR A 433 3.60 2.65 -17.40
C THR A 433 4.29 1.29 -17.51
N ILE A 434 5.29 1.15 -18.41
CA ILE A 434 6.13 -0.06 -18.47
C ILE A 434 6.96 -0.19 -17.18
N SER A 435 7.52 0.92 -16.67
CA SER A 435 8.28 0.95 -15.42
C SER A 435 7.43 0.50 -14.21
N ALA A 436 6.18 0.97 -14.11
CA ALA A 436 5.22 0.53 -13.09
C ALA A 436 4.89 -0.97 -13.21
N CYS A 437 4.71 -1.49 -14.43
CA CYS A 437 4.47 -2.92 -14.65
C CYS A 437 5.68 -3.78 -14.24
N ILE A 438 6.90 -3.38 -14.61
CA ILE A 438 8.14 -4.06 -14.19
C ILE A 438 8.27 -4.04 -12.66
N ALA A 439 8.05 -2.89 -12.01
CA ALA A 439 8.12 -2.79 -10.55
C ALA A 439 7.08 -3.67 -9.85
N ALA A 440 5.84 -3.74 -10.37
CA ALA A 440 4.80 -4.61 -9.82
C ALA A 440 5.13 -6.10 -9.96
N LEU A 441 5.61 -6.52 -11.14
CA LEU A 441 6.05 -7.90 -11.40
C LEU A 441 7.20 -8.31 -10.49
N CYS A 442 8.21 -7.44 -10.31
CA CYS A 442 9.37 -7.70 -9.46
C CYS A 442 9.07 -7.66 -7.95
N ARG A 443 8.07 -6.87 -7.51
CA ARG A 443 7.70 -6.74 -6.08
C ARG A 443 6.74 -7.83 -5.60
N TYR A 444 5.76 -8.20 -6.43
CA TYR A 444 4.66 -9.07 -6.00
C TYR A 444 4.67 -10.45 -6.64
N GLY A 445 5.42 -10.65 -7.73
CA GLY A 445 5.39 -11.87 -8.53
C GLY A 445 6.48 -12.89 -8.22
N GLY A 446 6.21 -14.14 -8.59
CA GLY A 446 7.20 -15.23 -8.58
C GLY A 446 8.05 -15.28 -9.84
N LYS A 447 8.75 -16.41 -10.07
CA LYS A 447 9.70 -16.59 -11.18
C LYS A 447 9.15 -16.24 -12.58
N GLN A 448 7.89 -16.58 -12.87
CA GLN A 448 7.26 -16.26 -14.16
C GLN A 448 7.05 -14.75 -14.36
N ALA A 449 6.79 -14.00 -13.29
CA ALA A 449 6.69 -12.55 -13.33
C ALA A 449 8.06 -11.89 -13.52
N ALA A 450 9.11 -12.42 -12.90
CA ALA A 450 10.49 -11.97 -13.13
C ALA A 450 10.96 -12.23 -14.57
N GLU A 451 10.50 -13.32 -15.20
CA GLU A 451 10.71 -13.56 -16.64
C GLU A 451 9.98 -12.52 -17.51
N LYS A 452 8.69 -12.27 -17.26
CA LYS A 452 7.94 -11.22 -17.96
C LYS A 452 8.56 -9.82 -17.75
N ALA A 453 9.09 -9.53 -16.56
CA ALA A 453 9.76 -8.27 -16.24
C ALA A 453 11.08 -8.11 -17.02
N ARG A 454 11.88 -9.17 -17.16
CA ARG A 454 13.07 -9.20 -18.03
C ARG A 454 12.69 -8.89 -19.48
N ASP A 455 11.64 -9.53 -20.00
CA ASP A 455 11.26 -9.38 -21.40
C ASP A 455 10.73 -7.96 -21.69
N LEU A 456 9.94 -7.38 -20.78
CA LEU A 456 9.55 -5.96 -20.85
C LEU A 456 10.75 -5.00 -20.71
N ALA A 457 11.76 -5.35 -19.91
CA ALA A 457 12.97 -4.54 -19.78
C ALA A 457 13.81 -4.51 -21.07
N LEU A 458 13.84 -5.60 -21.85
CA LEU A 458 14.50 -5.62 -23.16
C LEU A 458 13.78 -4.71 -24.17
N GLU A 459 12.44 -4.66 -24.14
CA GLU A 459 11.66 -3.73 -24.98
C GLU A 459 11.78 -2.27 -24.51
N LEU A 460 12.03 -2.06 -23.22
CA LEU A 460 12.31 -0.76 -22.63
C LEU A 460 13.73 -0.25 -23.00
N GLU A 461 14.74 -1.13 -22.95
CA GLU A 461 16.11 -0.85 -23.44
C GLU A 461 16.10 -0.41 -24.92
N ASP A 462 15.54 -1.21 -25.82
CA ASP A 462 15.43 -0.89 -27.26
C ASP A 462 14.65 0.42 -27.52
N SER A 463 13.62 0.71 -26.71
CA SER A 463 12.89 1.98 -26.82
C SER A 463 13.72 3.19 -26.37
N LEU A 464 14.55 3.05 -25.32
CA LEU A 464 15.46 4.10 -24.86
C LEU A 464 16.63 4.32 -25.85
N GLU A 465 17.16 3.26 -26.45
CA GLU A 465 18.21 3.37 -27.47
C GLU A 465 17.69 4.01 -28.76
N ARG A 466 16.50 3.62 -29.23
CA ARG A 466 15.82 4.27 -30.37
C ARG A 466 15.50 5.75 -30.12
N GLY A 467 15.25 6.16 -28.87
CA GLY A 467 15.11 7.57 -28.49
C GLY A 467 16.44 8.33 -28.40
N GLY A 468 17.49 7.69 -27.89
CA GLY A 468 18.78 8.34 -27.59
C GLY A 468 19.50 8.95 -28.81
N HIS A 469 19.25 8.43 -30.01
CA HIS A 469 19.82 8.93 -31.27
C HIS A 469 19.38 10.35 -31.69
N LEU A 470 18.52 11.02 -30.92
CA LEU A 470 18.12 12.41 -31.13
C LEU A 470 18.64 13.41 -30.07
N GLY A 471 19.26 12.94 -28.98
CA GLY A 471 19.51 13.77 -27.78
C GLY A 471 20.97 14.09 -27.43
N LEU A 472 21.97 13.38 -27.98
CA LEU A 472 23.37 13.54 -27.57
C LEU A 472 24.31 13.78 -28.75
N GLY A 473 24.83 15.01 -28.84
CA GLY A 473 25.89 15.39 -29.77
C GLY A 473 27.25 14.90 -29.29
N VAL A 474 27.64 13.69 -29.68
CA VAL A 474 29.06 13.30 -29.72
C VAL A 474 29.66 13.91 -30.98
N GLU A 475 30.71 14.72 -30.82
CA GLU A 475 31.49 15.20 -31.97
C GLU A 475 32.31 14.05 -32.56
N ASP A 476 31.80 13.40 -33.60
CA ASP A 476 32.63 12.62 -34.53
C ASP A 476 32.37 13.04 -35.99
N GLY A 477 33.46 13.29 -36.71
CA GLY A 477 33.50 14.33 -37.74
C GLY A 477 33.28 13.86 -39.16
N PHE A 478 32.06 13.47 -39.56
CA PHE A 478 31.73 13.27 -40.98
C PHE A 478 30.35 13.78 -41.41
N LYS A 479 30.34 14.85 -42.21
CA LYS A 479 29.24 15.12 -43.16
C LYS A 479 29.48 14.31 -44.43
N PRO A 480 28.43 13.75 -45.03
CA PRO A 480 28.05 14.28 -46.34
C PRO A 480 26.59 14.73 -46.42
N LEU A 481 26.33 15.55 -47.44
CA LEU A 481 25.04 16.17 -47.75
C LEU A 481 23.97 15.14 -48.12
N GLN A 482 22.76 15.30 -47.57
CA GLN A 482 21.54 15.09 -48.35
C GLN A 482 20.45 16.06 -47.87
N GLU A 483 19.91 16.85 -48.79
CA GLU A 483 18.78 17.76 -48.56
C GLU A 483 17.44 17.00 -48.70
N ASP A 484 16.31 17.71 -48.59
CA ASP A 484 14.94 17.18 -48.72
C ASP A 484 14.45 16.19 -47.64
N ARG A 485 14.39 16.65 -46.38
CA ARG A 485 13.33 16.23 -45.44
C ARG A 485 12.26 17.34 -45.37
N PRO A 486 10.96 17.05 -45.59
CA PRO A 486 9.92 18.07 -45.62
C PRO A 486 9.66 18.72 -44.24
N LEU A 487 9.32 20.01 -44.26
CA LEU A 487 9.11 20.87 -43.08
C LEU A 487 7.77 20.59 -42.37
N SER A 488 7.55 19.35 -41.94
CA SER A 488 6.33 18.92 -41.22
C SER A 488 6.59 17.90 -40.11
N ALA A 489 7.84 17.77 -39.66
CA ALA A 489 8.13 17.10 -38.39
C ALA A 489 7.61 17.97 -37.24
N THR A 490 6.46 17.61 -36.67
CA THR A 490 6.04 18.08 -35.35
C THR A 490 7.15 17.79 -34.34
N PRO A 491 7.43 18.69 -33.37
CA PRO A 491 8.37 18.38 -32.30
C PRO A 491 7.87 17.13 -31.57
N ARG A 492 8.66 16.05 -31.59
CA ARG A 492 8.45 14.90 -30.71
C ARG A 492 8.64 15.42 -29.28
N SER A 493 7.71 15.08 -28.38
CA SER A 493 7.79 15.51 -26.99
C SER A 493 9.10 14.98 -26.38
N GLU A 494 9.98 15.87 -25.93
CA GLU A 494 11.23 15.46 -25.31
C GLU A 494 10.93 14.79 -23.96
N VAL A 495 11.24 13.49 -23.84
CA VAL A 495 10.94 12.72 -22.63
C VAL A 495 11.67 13.34 -21.43
N PRO A 496 10.97 13.70 -20.34
CA PRO A 496 11.60 14.31 -19.17
C PRO A 496 12.72 13.42 -18.59
N PRO A 497 13.84 14.02 -18.15
CA PRO A 497 15.04 13.25 -17.80
C PRO A 497 14.85 12.36 -16.57
N ASN A 498 13.96 12.74 -15.65
CA ASN A 498 13.53 11.90 -14.52
C ASN A 498 12.74 10.65 -14.97
N ILE A 499 12.01 10.69 -16.08
CA ILE A 499 11.33 9.52 -16.66
C ILE A 499 12.35 8.60 -17.36
N LEU A 500 13.38 9.16 -17.99
CA LEU A 500 14.51 8.36 -18.50
C LEU A 500 15.26 7.65 -17.37
N ALA A 501 15.52 8.34 -16.25
CA ALA A 501 16.08 7.72 -15.05
C ALA A 501 15.21 6.59 -14.51
N LEU A 502 13.90 6.82 -14.35
CA LEU A 502 12.92 5.81 -13.93
C LEU A 502 12.91 4.56 -14.82
N ALA A 503 13.03 4.75 -16.14
CA ALA A 503 13.11 3.66 -17.09
C ALA A 503 14.42 2.85 -16.93
N TRP A 504 15.59 3.51 -16.84
CA TRP A 504 16.87 2.83 -16.57
C TRP A 504 16.89 2.13 -15.20
N GLN A 505 16.24 2.70 -14.19
CA GLN A 505 16.06 2.09 -12.87
C GLN A 505 15.25 0.79 -13.00
N SER A 506 14.15 0.82 -13.73
CA SER A 506 13.25 -0.33 -13.93
C SER A 506 13.91 -1.45 -14.73
N VAL A 507 14.66 -1.12 -15.78
CA VAL A 507 15.53 -2.07 -16.49
C VAL A 507 16.51 -2.75 -15.53
N GLY A 508 17.19 -1.95 -14.68
CA GLY A 508 18.12 -2.47 -13.68
C GLY A 508 17.46 -3.41 -12.65
N LEU A 509 16.27 -3.05 -12.17
CA LEU A 509 15.47 -3.86 -11.24
C LEU A 509 15.05 -5.21 -11.86
N ALA A 510 14.64 -5.22 -13.13
CA ALA A 510 14.28 -6.45 -13.85
C ALA A 510 15.46 -7.41 -14.00
N HIS A 511 16.61 -6.92 -14.46
CA HIS A 511 17.83 -7.74 -14.60
C HIS A 511 18.32 -8.26 -13.24
N ALA A 512 18.30 -7.42 -12.19
CA ALA A 512 18.67 -7.83 -10.84
C ALA A 512 17.77 -8.97 -10.32
N GLN A 513 16.45 -8.83 -10.46
CA GLN A 513 15.49 -9.86 -10.06
C GLN A 513 15.62 -11.14 -10.92
N TRP A 514 15.91 -11.02 -12.22
CA TRP A 514 16.18 -12.17 -13.09
C TRP A 514 17.45 -12.94 -12.65
N ALA A 515 18.52 -12.24 -12.28
CA ALA A 515 19.76 -12.84 -11.82
C ALA A 515 19.57 -13.69 -10.53
N ARG A 516 18.63 -13.31 -9.66
CA ARG A 516 18.23 -14.11 -8.48
C ARG A 516 17.45 -15.39 -8.81
N VAL A 517 16.80 -15.51 -9.97
CA VAL A 517 15.91 -16.66 -10.31
C VAL A 517 16.37 -17.52 -11.48
N THR A 518 17.37 -17.07 -12.24
CA THR A 518 17.99 -17.86 -13.32
C THR A 518 18.75 -19.08 -12.78
N TYR A 519 18.71 -20.18 -13.53
CA TYR A 519 19.53 -21.38 -13.29
C TYR A 519 20.84 -21.38 -14.08
N ASP A 520 20.97 -20.49 -15.06
CA ASP A 520 22.21 -20.30 -15.80
C ASP A 520 23.18 -19.49 -14.94
N SER A 521 24.35 -20.08 -14.64
CA SER A 521 25.38 -19.46 -13.82
C SER A 521 26.38 -18.63 -14.64
N GLU A 522 26.43 -18.80 -15.97
CA GLU A 522 27.34 -18.06 -16.86
C GLU A 522 26.74 -16.70 -17.24
N SER A 523 25.43 -16.64 -17.53
CA SER A 523 24.74 -15.36 -17.75
C SER A 523 24.42 -14.59 -16.46
N ARG A 524 24.43 -15.23 -15.28
CA ARG A 524 24.08 -14.58 -14.00
C ARG A 524 24.97 -13.37 -13.70
N THR A 525 26.28 -13.50 -13.81
CA THR A 525 27.24 -12.41 -13.56
C THR A 525 27.05 -11.26 -14.54
N GLN A 526 26.97 -11.57 -15.84
CA GLN A 526 26.71 -10.60 -16.91
C GLN A 526 25.38 -9.85 -16.70
N THR A 527 24.34 -10.54 -16.21
CA THR A 527 23.04 -9.95 -15.90
C THR A 527 23.14 -8.98 -14.70
N GLN A 528 23.87 -9.34 -13.65
CA GLN A 528 24.11 -8.44 -12.51
C GLN A 528 24.95 -7.22 -12.90
N GLU A 529 25.94 -7.38 -13.78
CA GLU A 529 26.75 -6.25 -14.30
C GLU A 529 25.91 -5.28 -15.14
N LYS A 530 25.03 -5.81 -16.01
CA LYS A 530 24.02 -4.99 -16.72
C LYS A 530 23.09 -4.26 -15.75
N ALA A 531 22.62 -4.94 -14.71
CA ALA A 531 21.77 -4.33 -13.69
C ALA A 531 22.48 -3.18 -12.95
N ILE A 532 23.75 -3.37 -12.55
CA ILE A 532 24.58 -2.30 -11.96
C ILE A 532 24.74 -1.13 -12.93
N LEU A 533 25.01 -1.38 -14.21
CA LEU A 533 25.17 -0.33 -15.23
C LEU A 533 23.89 0.51 -15.38
N CYS A 534 22.73 -0.15 -15.48
CA CYS A 534 21.44 0.53 -15.63
C CYS A 534 21.05 1.30 -14.36
N LEU A 535 21.25 0.72 -13.18
CA LEU A 535 21.00 1.41 -11.90
C LEU A 535 21.93 2.61 -11.70
N ARG A 536 23.23 2.50 -12.04
CA ARG A 536 24.16 3.64 -12.02
C ARG A 536 23.71 4.74 -12.99
N LYS A 537 23.27 4.37 -14.20
CA LYS A 537 22.74 5.31 -15.19
C LYS A 537 21.49 6.03 -14.70
N SER A 538 20.60 5.34 -13.99
CA SER A 538 19.40 5.95 -13.37
C SER A 538 19.70 6.96 -12.26
N LEU A 539 20.90 6.93 -11.68
CA LEU A 539 21.35 7.83 -10.62
C LEU A 539 22.42 8.82 -11.12
N SER A 540 22.59 8.96 -12.44
CA SER A 540 23.58 9.88 -13.00
C SER A 540 23.08 11.33 -12.99
N PRO A 541 23.99 12.31 -12.82
CA PRO A 541 23.66 13.74 -12.88
C PRO A 541 23.27 14.21 -14.29
N GLU A 542 23.27 13.32 -15.30
CA GLU A 542 22.74 13.59 -16.64
C GLU A 542 21.21 13.57 -16.66
N PHE A 543 20.60 12.80 -15.75
CA PHE A 543 19.15 12.57 -15.70
C PHE A 543 18.48 13.15 -14.44
N VAL A 544 19.20 13.27 -13.33
CA VAL A 544 18.58 13.63 -12.03
C VAL A 544 19.50 14.47 -11.16
N ASN A 545 18.95 15.50 -10.52
CA ASN A 545 19.68 16.34 -9.55
C ASN A 545 19.94 15.59 -8.23
N ALA A 546 18.92 14.90 -7.71
CA ALA A 546 18.95 14.13 -6.46
C ALA A 546 18.78 12.63 -6.72
N ALA A 547 19.41 11.78 -5.89
CA ALA A 547 19.28 10.33 -6.02
C ALA A 547 17.90 9.83 -5.56
N ASP A 548 17.33 8.84 -6.26
CA ASP A 548 16.15 8.10 -5.77
C ASP A 548 16.56 7.12 -4.67
N ILE A 549 15.90 7.21 -3.51
CA ILE A 549 15.97 6.21 -2.42
C ILE A 549 15.82 4.77 -2.96
N LYS A 550 14.90 4.54 -3.92
CA LYS A 550 14.64 3.21 -4.50
C LYS A 550 15.83 2.71 -5.31
N GLY A 551 16.43 3.57 -6.13
CA GLY A 551 17.58 3.25 -6.97
C GLY A 551 18.86 3.02 -6.14
N VAL A 552 19.09 3.87 -5.14
CA VAL A 552 20.18 3.72 -4.16
C VAL A 552 20.06 2.39 -3.42
N PHE A 553 18.86 2.03 -2.96
CA PHE A 553 18.63 0.76 -2.28
C PHE A 553 18.93 -0.45 -3.17
N ALA A 554 18.36 -0.47 -4.39
CA ALA A 554 18.57 -1.57 -5.33
C ALA A 554 20.05 -1.74 -5.70
N LEU A 555 20.76 -0.63 -5.98
CA LEU A 555 22.18 -0.64 -6.31
C LEU A 555 23.05 -1.04 -5.12
N GLY A 556 22.75 -0.56 -3.91
CA GLY A 556 23.43 -0.95 -2.68
C GLY A 556 23.27 -2.43 -2.36
N LEU A 557 22.07 -2.99 -2.53
CA LEU A 557 21.78 -4.40 -2.29
C LEU A 557 22.49 -5.30 -3.32
N LEU A 558 22.53 -4.87 -4.58
CA LEU A 558 23.24 -5.58 -5.64
C LEU A 558 24.78 -5.51 -5.47
N TYR A 559 25.32 -4.39 -4.96
CA TYR A 559 26.72 -4.31 -4.52
C TYR A 559 27.02 -5.22 -3.32
N ALA A 560 26.08 -5.37 -2.38
CA ALA A 560 26.24 -6.28 -1.24
C ALA A 560 26.29 -7.75 -1.69
N GLU A 561 25.40 -8.16 -2.61
CA GLU A 561 25.41 -9.50 -3.20
C GLU A 561 26.65 -9.79 -4.07
N GLN A 562 27.16 -8.78 -4.78
CA GLN A 562 28.48 -8.86 -5.45
C GLN A 562 29.67 -8.64 -4.50
N ARG A 563 29.44 -8.55 -3.18
CA ARG A 563 30.45 -8.40 -2.13
C ARG A 563 31.35 -7.17 -2.29
N LYS A 564 30.90 -6.18 -3.07
CA LYS A 564 31.48 -4.84 -3.27
C LYS A 564 31.15 -3.93 -2.07
N LEU A 565 31.32 -4.46 -0.85
CA LEU A 565 30.85 -3.89 0.41
C LEU A 565 31.34 -2.46 0.64
N THR A 566 32.57 -2.13 0.27
CA THR A 566 33.12 -0.77 0.41
C THR A 566 32.31 0.28 -0.36
N ILE A 567 31.88 -0.04 -1.58
CA ILE A 567 31.15 0.87 -2.47
C ILE A 567 29.69 0.95 -2.02
N GLY A 568 29.07 -0.19 -1.69
CA GLY A 568 27.71 -0.24 -1.13
C GLY A 568 27.58 0.52 0.20
N ILE A 569 28.54 0.37 1.12
CA ILE A 569 28.57 1.09 2.39
C ILE A 569 28.77 2.59 2.19
N GLU A 570 29.62 3.02 1.25
CA GLU A 570 29.78 4.46 0.97
C GLU A 570 28.49 5.04 0.36
N LEU A 571 27.91 4.38 -0.65
CA LEU A 571 26.65 4.77 -1.32
C LEU A 571 25.48 4.92 -0.33
N VAL A 572 25.28 3.92 0.54
CA VAL A 572 24.19 3.93 1.52
C VAL A 572 24.46 4.94 2.64
N LYS A 573 25.72 5.10 3.09
CA LYS A 573 26.08 6.14 4.08
C LYS A 573 25.93 7.56 3.51
N THR A 574 26.21 7.82 2.23
CA THR A 574 25.96 9.15 1.66
C THR A 574 24.47 9.45 1.58
N ALA A 575 23.65 8.49 1.12
CA ALA A 575 22.21 8.70 1.01
C ALA A 575 21.50 8.89 2.38
N LEU A 576 21.92 8.16 3.42
CA LEU A 576 21.41 8.34 4.78
C LEU A 576 21.83 9.69 5.43
N LEU A 577 22.86 10.35 4.89
CA LEU A 577 23.36 11.65 5.36
C LEU A 577 22.95 12.84 4.47
N ALA A 578 22.31 12.58 3.32
CA ALA A 578 21.93 13.59 2.34
C ALA A 578 20.87 14.57 2.87
N GLY A 579 20.87 15.80 2.35
CA GLY A 579 20.01 16.90 2.79
C GLY A 579 18.51 16.62 2.65
N LYS A 580 17.67 17.45 3.29
CA LYS A 580 16.23 17.55 2.98
C LYS A 580 16.08 18.46 1.75
N ALA A 581 15.67 17.89 0.63
CA ALA A 581 15.13 18.64 -0.51
C ALA A 581 13.88 19.43 -0.09
N ALA A 582 13.40 20.35 -0.93
CA ALA A 582 12.29 21.24 -0.57
C ALA A 582 10.97 20.47 -0.39
N GLU A 583 10.47 20.39 0.85
CA GLU A 583 9.40 19.47 1.26
C GLU A 583 7.97 19.96 0.94
N GLU A 584 7.78 20.66 -0.19
CA GLU A 584 6.45 21.12 -0.61
C GLU A 584 5.67 19.99 -1.32
N ASN A 585 4.41 19.79 -0.89
CA ASN A 585 3.41 18.83 -1.41
C ASN A 585 3.71 17.31 -1.27
N GLN A 586 4.93 16.86 -0.98
CA GLN A 586 5.23 15.42 -0.94
C GLN A 586 4.51 14.64 0.18
N GLU A 587 4.20 15.29 1.32
CA GLU A 587 3.44 14.66 2.42
C GLU A 587 1.99 14.32 2.05
N LEU A 588 1.36 15.03 1.09
CA LEU A 588 -0.02 14.78 0.64
C LEU A 588 -0.19 13.39 0.02
N TYR A 589 0.84 12.92 -0.69
CA TYR A 589 0.84 11.62 -1.37
C TYR A 589 1.39 10.52 -0.46
N ASN A 590 2.57 10.77 0.13
CA ASN A 590 3.35 9.75 0.81
C ASN A 590 3.05 9.64 2.33
N GLY A 591 2.30 10.59 2.90
CA GLY A 591 1.91 10.62 4.31
C GLY A 591 2.98 11.17 5.26
N PRO A 592 2.69 11.24 6.57
CA PRO A 592 3.61 11.79 7.56
C PRO A 592 4.83 10.88 7.78
N TYR A 593 6.01 11.49 7.97
CA TYR A 593 7.30 10.80 8.16
C TYR A 593 7.65 9.79 7.05
N TRP A 594 7.14 10.01 5.83
CA TRP A 594 7.36 9.10 4.69
C TRP A 594 8.85 8.87 4.40
N ARG A 595 9.69 9.91 4.58
CA ARG A 595 11.13 9.80 4.34
C ARG A 595 11.75 8.87 5.37
N GLU A 596 11.58 9.16 6.67
CA GLU A 596 12.11 8.31 7.75
C GLU A 596 11.65 6.85 7.61
N ARG A 597 10.38 6.61 7.20
CA ARG A 597 9.85 5.28 6.85
C ARG A 597 10.63 4.63 5.68
N SER A 598 10.81 5.36 4.58
CA SER A 598 11.54 4.88 3.39
C SER A 598 13.05 4.64 3.60
N LEU A 599 13.65 5.22 4.65
CA LEU A 599 15.05 4.98 5.01
C LEU A 599 15.26 3.71 5.87
N ILE A 600 14.20 3.11 6.43
CA ILE A 600 14.29 1.88 7.24
C ILE A 600 15.06 0.75 6.51
N PRO A 601 14.78 0.42 5.22
CA PRO A 601 15.52 -0.61 4.49
C PRO A 601 16.99 -0.24 4.23
N LEU A 602 17.32 1.05 4.08
CA LEU A 602 18.69 1.52 3.89
C LEU A 602 19.51 1.39 5.17
N TRP A 603 18.93 1.70 6.34
CA TRP A 603 19.55 1.43 7.64
C TRP A 603 19.79 -0.06 7.86
N HIS A 604 18.82 -0.92 7.51
CA HIS A 604 18.94 -2.37 7.65
C HIS A 604 20.02 -2.96 6.73
N LEU A 605 20.07 -2.52 5.46
CA LEU A 605 21.11 -2.89 4.51
C LEU A 605 22.49 -2.45 4.99
N LEU A 606 22.60 -1.22 5.54
CA LEU A 606 23.84 -0.74 6.13
C LEU A 606 24.28 -1.62 7.32
N ALA A 607 23.36 -1.99 8.21
CA ALA A 607 23.67 -2.87 9.33
C ALA A 607 24.20 -4.23 8.85
N LEU A 608 23.56 -4.86 7.85
CA LEU A 608 24.05 -6.12 7.28
C LEU A 608 25.44 -5.97 6.64
N MET A 609 25.68 -4.94 5.82
CA MET A 609 27.00 -4.72 5.20
C MET A 609 28.11 -4.42 6.21
N LEU A 610 27.80 -3.71 7.31
CA LEU A 610 28.75 -3.51 8.41
C LEU A 610 29.01 -4.82 9.17
N SER A 611 27.98 -5.66 9.39
CA SER A 611 28.17 -6.96 10.02
C SER A 611 28.99 -7.93 9.16
N ALA A 612 28.86 -7.87 7.83
CA ALA A 612 29.68 -8.65 6.89
C ALA A 612 31.18 -8.28 6.96
N ARG A 613 31.48 -7.01 7.26
CA ARG A 613 32.84 -6.56 7.57
C ARG A 613 33.29 -6.84 9.01
N GLN A 614 32.47 -7.51 9.80
CA GLN A 614 32.70 -7.74 11.24
C GLN A 614 32.77 -6.42 12.04
N GLU A 615 32.28 -5.30 11.50
CA GLU A 615 32.12 -3.99 12.18
C GLU A 615 30.90 -4.01 13.15
N TYR A 616 30.75 -5.08 13.96
CA TYR A 616 29.51 -5.42 14.68
C TYR A 616 28.94 -4.29 15.56
N VAL A 617 29.80 -3.56 16.27
CA VAL A 617 29.38 -2.39 17.09
C VAL A 617 28.74 -1.28 16.24
N MET A 618 29.24 -1.08 15.01
CA MET A 618 28.66 -0.12 14.07
C MET A 618 27.41 -0.67 13.38
N ALA A 619 27.33 -1.99 13.18
CA ALA A 619 26.13 -2.65 12.67
C ALA A 619 24.96 -2.58 13.67
N ALA A 620 25.22 -2.78 14.97
CA ALA A 620 24.22 -2.59 16.03
C ALA A 620 23.69 -1.15 16.07
N ARG A 621 24.60 -0.16 16.04
CA ARG A 621 24.23 1.27 15.96
C ARG A 621 23.45 1.63 14.70
N ALA A 622 23.70 0.96 13.58
CA ALA A 622 22.90 1.15 12.36
C ALA A 622 21.47 0.57 12.49
N CYS A 623 21.28 -0.50 13.26
CA CYS A 623 19.93 -0.98 13.61
C CYS A 623 19.19 0.02 14.51
N GLU A 624 19.90 0.63 15.47
CA GLU A 624 19.35 1.65 16.38
C GLU A 624 18.99 2.94 15.64
N GLY A 625 19.84 3.41 14.73
CA GLY A 625 19.62 4.59 13.90
C GLY A 625 18.32 4.56 13.08
N ALA A 626 17.86 3.37 12.67
CA ALA A 626 16.59 3.17 11.99
C ALA A 626 15.36 3.56 12.84
N ILE A 627 15.50 3.53 14.16
CA ILE A 627 14.47 3.91 15.14
C ILE A 627 14.74 5.33 15.66
N GLU A 628 16.00 5.67 15.94
CA GLU A 628 16.38 7.00 16.46
C GLU A 628 16.11 8.16 15.48
N GLN A 629 16.06 7.92 14.17
CA GLN A 629 15.68 8.94 13.18
C GLN A 629 14.31 9.61 13.46
N PHE A 630 13.37 8.86 14.07
CA PHE A 630 12.06 9.38 14.49
C PHE A 630 12.13 10.30 15.73
N LYS A 631 13.30 10.42 16.39
CA LYS A 631 13.66 11.25 17.56
C LYS A 631 12.95 10.90 18.87
N ASP A 632 11.68 10.54 18.83
CA ASP A 632 10.90 10.06 19.98
C ASP A 632 10.24 8.71 19.62
N PRO A 633 10.59 7.61 20.31
CA PRO A 633 9.95 6.30 20.09
C PRO A 633 8.42 6.32 20.26
N GLN A 634 7.84 7.28 21.00
CA GLN A 634 6.38 7.42 21.13
C GLN A 634 5.73 7.94 19.84
N LEU A 635 6.46 8.58 18.93
CA LEU A 635 5.93 8.92 17.60
C LEU A 635 5.78 7.65 16.75
N LEU A 636 6.77 6.76 16.75
CA LEU A 636 6.73 5.52 15.99
C LEU A 636 5.73 4.52 16.59
N PHE A 637 5.84 4.22 17.89
CA PHE A 637 5.07 3.18 18.57
C PHE A 637 3.82 3.68 19.31
N GLY A 638 3.58 4.99 19.38
CA GLY A 638 2.43 5.57 20.08
C GLY A 638 2.55 5.56 21.60
N GLY A 639 1.62 6.25 22.27
CA GLY A 639 1.51 6.26 23.73
C GLY A 639 0.90 4.97 24.31
N GLN A 640 0.17 4.20 23.51
CA GLN A 640 -0.39 2.90 23.91
C GLN A 640 0.63 1.76 23.86
N SER A 641 1.67 1.83 24.71
CA SER A 641 2.42 0.61 25.04
C SER A 641 1.53 -0.33 25.86
N VAL A 642 1.11 -1.45 25.27
CA VAL A 642 0.29 -2.46 25.96
C VAL A 642 1.08 -2.97 27.18
N ASN A 643 0.50 -2.79 28.37
CA ASN A 643 1.06 -3.15 29.67
C ASN A 643 2.45 -2.56 30.03
N GLY A 644 2.93 -1.53 29.32
CA GLY A 644 4.16 -0.81 29.70
C GLY A 644 5.45 -1.64 29.66
N GLN A 645 5.45 -2.79 28.95
CA GLN A 645 6.57 -3.74 28.86
C GLN A 645 7.45 -3.56 27.61
N TYR A 646 7.10 -2.67 26.68
CA TYR A 646 8.03 -2.26 25.63
C TYR A 646 9.08 -1.31 26.21
N ARG A 647 10.13 -1.89 26.79
CA ARG A 647 11.26 -1.21 27.43
C ARG A 647 12.54 -2.02 27.26
N SER A 648 13.27 -1.76 26.19
CA SER A 648 14.66 -2.20 26.07
C SER A 648 15.52 -1.44 27.08
N ASP A 649 16.47 -2.11 27.74
CA ASP A 649 17.22 -1.56 28.88
C ASP A 649 18.03 -0.28 28.56
N HIS A 650 18.34 -0.04 27.28
CA HIS A 650 19.02 1.18 26.81
C HIS A 650 18.19 2.47 26.92
N LEU A 651 16.87 2.41 27.15
CA LEU A 651 15.96 3.59 27.17
C LEU A 651 15.58 4.08 28.59
N ASN A 652 16.30 3.66 29.63
CA ASN A 652 15.89 3.89 31.04
C ASN A 652 15.99 5.34 31.56
N GLU A 653 16.64 6.30 30.86
CA GLU A 653 16.97 7.62 31.45
C GLU A 653 15.95 8.77 31.20
N VAL A 654 15.02 8.66 30.24
CA VAL A 654 14.14 9.79 29.87
C VAL A 654 12.66 9.37 29.83
N GLY A 655 11.94 9.61 30.94
CA GLY A 655 10.51 9.28 31.04
C GLY A 655 9.75 10.12 32.08
N VAL A 656 9.27 11.30 31.68
CA VAL A 656 8.29 12.09 32.46
C VAL A 656 6.87 11.62 32.11
N LYS A 657 5.98 11.57 33.11
CA LYS A 657 4.59 11.13 32.92
C LYS A 657 3.68 12.27 32.48
N ASP A 658 2.95 12.07 31.38
CA ASP A 658 1.73 12.84 31.07
C ASP A 658 0.61 11.92 30.57
N GLU A 659 -0.26 11.50 31.50
CA GLU A 659 -1.39 10.61 31.24
C GLU A 659 -2.60 11.41 30.70
N LYS A 660 -2.65 11.70 29.39
CA LYS A 660 -3.87 12.30 28.78
C LYS A 660 -4.17 12.09 27.30
N SER A 661 -3.29 11.45 26.53
CA SER A 661 -3.57 11.05 25.15
C SER A 661 -3.31 9.56 24.97
N GLY A 662 -4.33 8.79 24.60
CA GLY A 662 -4.18 7.40 24.16
C GLY A 662 -3.60 7.36 22.74
N GLY A 663 -2.35 7.80 22.59
CA GLY A 663 -1.76 8.12 21.29
C GLY A 663 -1.56 6.92 20.39
N HIS A 664 -2.17 6.98 19.20
CA HIS A 664 -1.72 6.24 18.02
C HIS A 664 -0.26 6.59 17.67
N GLY A 665 0.45 5.64 17.06
CA GLY A 665 1.80 5.83 16.52
C GLY A 665 1.83 5.66 15.00
N ILE A 666 2.93 6.06 14.36
CA ILE A 666 3.15 5.92 12.91
C ILE A 666 3.02 4.45 12.47
N VAL A 667 3.37 3.48 13.34
CA VAL A 667 3.15 2.04 13.13
C VAL A 667 1.68 1.70 12.83
N ASP A 668 0.71 2.46 13.33
CA ASP A 668 -0.71 2.23 13.05
C ASP A 668 -1.09 2.61 11.60
N GLU A 669 -0.27 3.44 10.95
CA GLU A 669 -0.37 3.91 9.57
C GLU A 669 0.66 3.28 8.63
N MET A 670 1.44 2.30 9.13
CA MET A 670 2.38 1.50 8.34
C MET A 670 1.69 0.24 7.78
N ASP A 671 2.05 -0.13 6.56
CA ASP A 671 1.60 -1.40 5.97
C ASP A 671 2.40 -2.59 6.50
N ASP A 672 1.98 -3.81 6.11
CA ASP A 672 2.60 -5.04 6.59
C ASP A 672 4.05 -5.23 6.10
N TYR A 673 4.48 -4.63 4.99
CA TYR A 673 5.87 -4.66 4.50
C TYR A 673 6.77 -3.73 5.33
N GLU A 674 6.31 -2.51 5.61
CA GLU A 674 7.01 -1.55 6.46
C GLU A 674 7.18 -2.09 7.90
N LYS A 675 6.14 -2.76 8.41
CA LYS A 675 6.15 -3.46 9.72
C LYS A 675 7.10 -4.65 9.72
N GLU A 676 7.11 -5.45 8.65
CA GLU A 676 8.09 -6.53 8.46
C GLU A 676 9.51 -5.98 8.50
N GLY A 677 9.79 -4.83 7.87
CA GLY A 677 11.08 -4.13 7.94
C GLY A 677 11.51 -3.74 9.37
N VAL A 678 10.61 -3.18 10.19
CA VAL A 678 10.91 -2.86 11.61
C VAL A 678 11.23 -4.12 12.42
N LEU A 679 10.50 -5.21 12.19
CA LEU A 679 10.74 -6.49 12.86
C LEU A 679 12.06 -7.12 12.42
N GLU A 680 12.36 -7.11 11.13
CA GLU A 680 13.59 -7.70 10.55
C GLU A 680 14.86 -6.97 11.02
N ILE A 681 14.80 -5.64 11.23
CA ILE A 681 15.88 -4.89 11.89
C ILE A 681 16.08 -5.39 13.32
N LYS A 682 15.00 -5.62 14.08
CA LYS A 682 15.11 -6.10 15.46
C LYS A 682 15.68 -7.52 15.53
N MET A 683 15.32 -8.40 14.60
CA MET A 683 15.91 -9.73 14.46
C MET A 683 17.40 -9.66 14.08
N THR A 684 17.80 -8.73 13.20
CA THR A 684 19.21 -8.46 12.89
C THR A 684 19.98 -7.90 14.10
N GLN A 685 19.40 -7.01 14.91
CA GLN A 685 20.02 -6.54 16.15
C GLN A 685 20.29 -7.70 17.13
N LEU A 686 19.34 -8.64 17.27
CA LEU A 686 19.49 -9.81 18.13
C LEU A 686 20.52 -10.83 17.61
N ALA A 687 20.64 -11.01 16.30
CA ALA A 687 21.71 -11.83 15.71
C ALA A 687 23.10 -11.19 15.89
N ILE A 688 23.23 -9.87 15.80
CA ILE A 688 24.48 -9.16 16.11
C ILE A 688 24.81 -9.29 17.60
N LEU A 689 23.82 -9.18 18.49
CA LEU A 689 23.98 -9.38 19.93
C LEU A 689 24.42 -10.82 20.26
N GLU A 690 23.90 -11.83 19.57
CA GLU A 690 24.35 -13.22 19.69
C GLU A 690 25.84 -13.40 19.30
N LEU A 691 26.28 -12.75 18.21
CA LEU A 691 27.68 -12.80 17.77
C LEU A 691 28.63 -12.07 18.72
N MET A 692 28.16 -11.03 19.42
CA MET A 692 28.97 -10.22 20.35
C MET A 692 28.99 -10.76 21.78
N GLU A 693 27.86 -11.21 22.32
CA GLU A 693 27.69 -11.58 23.74
C GLU A 693 27.26 -13.05 23.96
N GLY A 694 26.96 -13.77 22.88
CA GLY A 694 26.61 -15.19 22.90
C GLY A 694 25.10 -15.50 22.96
N PRO A 695 24.72 -16.75 22.66
CA PRO A 695 23.32 -17.16 22.48
C PRO A 695 22.47 -17.00 23.75
N ALA A 696 23.08 -17.10 24.93
CA ALA A 696 22.37 -16.94 26.20
C ALA A 696 21.83 -15.52 26.42
N VAL A 697 22.51 -14.48 25.89
CA VAL A 697 22.03 -13.10 25.98
C VAL A 697 20.93 -12.85 24.96
N ALA A 698 21.11 -13.33 23.72
CA ALA A 698 20.10 -13.26 22.67
C ALA A 698 18.79 -13.97 23.07
N VAL A 699 18.85 -15.12 23.76
CA VAL A 699 17.66 -15.78 24.34
C VAL A 699 16.90 -14.86 25.31
N ASN A 700 17.57 -14.14 26.20
CA ASN A 700 16.89 -13.24 27.15
C ASN A 700 16.17 -12.08 26.42
N ALA A 701 16.87 -11.46 25.47
CA ALA A 701 16.34 -10.35 24.67
C ALA A 701 15.31 -10.80 23.61
N SER A 702 15.26 -12.08 23.23
CA SER A 702 14.33 -12.62 22.22
C SER A 702 12.85 -12.41 22.57
N SER A 703 12.53 -12.27 23.85
CA SER A 703 11.18 -11.92 24.33
C SER A 703 10.67 -10.56 23.81
N GLU A 704 11.57 -9.65 23.41
CA GLU A 704 11.22 -8.39 22.77
C GLU A 704 10.54 -8.60 21.40
N LEU A 705 10.89 -9.65 20.65
CA LEU A 705 10.20 -9.97 19.38
C LEU A 705 8.73 -10.34 19.60
N LEU A 706 8.45 -11.10 20.66
CA LEU A 706 7.10 -11.55 21.01
C LEU A 706 6.23 -10.43 21.61
N THR A 707 6.84 -9.34 22.11
CA THR A 707 6.10 -8.13 22.52
C THR A 707 5.96 -7.10 21.39
N LEU A 708 6.94 -7.03 20.49
CA LEU A 708 6.92 -6.18 19.30
C LEU A 708 5.90 -6.68 18.26
N PHE A 709 5.83 -7.98 17.99
CA PHE A 709 4.95 -8.54 16.95
C PHE A 709 3.46 -8.15 17.16
N PRO A 710 2.85 -8.29 18.34
CA PRO A 710 1.47 -7.83 18.58
C PRO A 710 1.31 -6.31 18.48
N ARG A 711 2.35 -5.52 18.78
CA ARG A 711 2.33 -4.06 18.57
C ARG A 711 2.32 -3.71 17.09
N LEU A 712 3.05 -4.44 16.24
CA LEU A 712 3.10 -4.18 14.80
C LEU A 712 1.82 -4.67 14.09
N PHE A 713 1.40 -5.91 14.34
CA PHE A 713 0.42 -6.63 13.51
C PHE A 713 -0.96 -6.87 14.17
N GLY A 714 -1.10 -6.53 15.46
CA GLY A 714 -2.28 -6.85 16.26
C GLY A 714 -2.28 -8.29 16.79
N ASP A 715 -3.39 -8.70 17.40
CA ASP A 715 -3.57 -10.09 17.84
C ASP A 715 -3.97 -10.97 16.64
N VAL A 716 -3.08 -11.88 16.25
CA VAL A 716 -3.21 -12.75 15.06
C VAL A 716 -3.78 -14.14 15.41
N GLU A 717 -3.86 -14.46 16.71
CA GLU A 717 -4.54 -15.64 17.23
C GLU A 717 -5.80 -15.23 18.02
N GLN A 718 -6.77 -16.13 18.17
CA GLN A 718 -7.89 -15.90 19.09
C GLN A 718 -7.47 -16.31 20.50
N LYS A 719 -6.86 -15.38 21.26
CA LYS A 719 -6.52 -15.54 22.69
C LYS A 719 -6.04 -16.94 23.10
N VAL A 720 -4.76 -17.22 22.90
CA VAL A 720 -4.07 -18.15 23.80
C VAL A 720 -3.94 -17.45 25.16
N ASP A 721 -4.46 -18.07 26.22
CA ASP A 721 -4.37 -17.51 27.58
C ASP A 721 -2.89 -17.37 27.98
N ALA A 722 -2.46 -16.14 28.24
CA ALA A 722 -1.09 -15.77 28.60
C ALA A 722 -0.71 -16.21 30.04
N ALA A 723 -0.76 -17.52 30.28
CA ALA A 723 -0.44 -18.17 31.55
C ALA A 723 1.02 -18.68 31.62
N LEU A 724 1.87 -18.34 30.64
CA LEU A 724 3.30 -18.61 30.65
C LEU A 724 4.07 -17.43 31.24
N LYS A 725 4.22 -17.42 32.57
CA LYS A 725 5.33 -16.69 33.20
C LYS A 725 6.64 -17.41 32.86
N VAL A 726 7.41 -16.86 31.94
CA VAL A 726 8.81 -17.23 31.78
C VAL A 726 9.58 -16.69 33.00
N GLU A 727 9.80 -17.53 34.01
CA GLU A 727 10.86 -17.25 34.99
C GLU A 727 12.22 -17.47 34.28
N PRO A 728 13.19 -16.58 34.44
CA PRO A 728 14.54 -16.81 33.91
C PRO A 728 15.15 -18.06 34.54
N PRO A 729 15.90 -18.88 33.77
CA PRO A 729 16.39 -20.17 34.23
C PRO A 729 17.34 -20.02 35.43
N LYS A 730 17.06 -20.78 36.50
CA LYS A 730 17.88 -20.82 37.71
C LYS A 730 19.18 -21.59 37.41
N SER A 731 20.25 -20.85 37.12
CA SER A 731 21.54 -21.41 36.71
C SER A 731 22.16 -22.32 37.76
N SER A 732 22.48 -23.55 37.36
CA SER A 732 23.03 -24.60 38.23
C SER A 732 24.55 -24.49 38.39
N ALA A 733 25.01 -23.43 39.07
CA ALA A 733 26.41 -23.22 39.42
C ALA A 733 26.56 -23.10 40.96
N GLY A 734 27.08 -24.14 41.61
CA GLY A 734 27.03 -24.26 43.07
C GLY A 734 28.36 -24.07 43.80
N THR A 735 28.38 -23.16 44.79
CA THR A 735 29.34 -23.11 45.93
C THR A 735 30.79 -22.72 45.56
N LEU A 736 31.45 -21.75 46.24
CA LEU A 736 31.98 -21.92 47.61
C LEU A 736 32.38 -20.58 48.28
N ARG A 737 31.91 -20.39 49.54
CA ARG A 737 32.48 -19.50 50.59
C ARG A 737 32.35 -17.98 50.31
N SER A 738 32.34 -17.09 51.30
CA SER A 738 32.71 -17.24 52.72
C SER A 738 31.63 -16.77 53.72
N ILE A 739 31.89 -16.98 55.02
CA ILE A 739 30.97 -16.80 56.14
C ILE A 739 31.38 -15.55 56.93
N ARG A 740 30.41 -14.75 57.43
CA ARG A 740 30.17 -14.40 58.86
C ARG A 740 29.51 -13.02 59.05
N GLY A 741 28.35 -12.97 59.71
CA GLY A 741 27.71 -11.71 60.14
C GLY A 741 26.30 -11.88 60.72
N SER A 742 26.14 -11.70 62.03
CA SER A 742 24.86 -11.63 62.77
C SER A 742 24.57 -10.13 63.07
N VAL A 743 23.46 -9.60 63.61
CA VAL A 743 22.58 -10.00 64.74
C VAL A 743 21.21 -9.27 64.63
N PHE A 744 20.21 -9.73 65.42
CA PHE A 744 18.85 -9.18 65.64
C PHE A 744 17.85 -9.39 64.47
N GLY A 745 16.54 -9.63 64.66
CA GLY A 745 15.66 -9.62 65.84
C GLY A 745 14.36 -8.84 65.51
N SER A 746 13.12 -9.22 65.85
CA SER A 746 12.60 -10.15 66.87
C SER A 746 11.17 -10.66 66.52
N ARG A 747 10.66 -11.58 67.36
CA ARG A 747 9.28 -12.09 67.65
C ARG A 747 8.09 -11.13 67.40
N SER A 748 6.80 -11.54 67.32
CA SER A 748 6.07 -12.84 67.50
C SER A 748 4.71 -12.77 66.75
N GLU A 749 4.21 -13.82 66.08
CA GLU A 749 3.30 -14.91 66.55
C GLU A 749 1.81 -14.57 66.88
N LYS A 750 0.88 -15.33 66.22
CA LYS A 750 -0.33 -16.00 66.79
C LYS A 750 -1.53 -15.14 67.29
N THR A 751 -2.81 -15.57 67.37
CA THR A 751 -3.57 -16.81 66.94
C THR A 751 -5.10 -16.58 66.98
N SER A 752 -5.88 -17.53 66.41
CA SER A 752 -7.32 -17.87 66.66
C SER A 752 -8.40 -16.83 66.25
N ARG A 753 -9.60 -17.16 65.72
CA ARG A 753 -10.59 -18.29 65.76
C ARG A 753 -11.67 -18.22 66.86
N SER A 754 -12.94 -18.41 66.43
CA SER A 754 -14.19 -18.60 67.22
C SER A 754 -14.83 -17.30 67.80
N ARG A 755 -16.16 -17.17 68.04
CA ARG A 755 -17.24 -18.19 68.07
C ARG A 755 -18.69 -17.63 67.85
N GLN A 756 -19.51 -18.35 67.08
CA GLN A 756 -20.99 -18.55 67.03
C GLN A 756 -22.01 -17.52 67.60
N THR A 757 -23.20 -17.41 66.95
CA THR A 757 -24.54 -17.78 67.52
C THR A 757 -25.72 -17.78 66.49
N VAL A 758 -26.38 -18.95 66.33
CA VAL A 758 -27.85 -19.32 66.19
C VAL A 758 -28.88 -18.32 65.58
N LEU A 759 -29.90 -18.65 64.75
CA LEU A 759 -30.97 -19.71 64.80
C LEU A 759 -31.59 -20.12 63.42
N ASN A 760 -32.01 -21.41 63.31
CA ASN A 760 -33.21 -22.03 62.66
C ASN A 760 -33.68 -21.66 61.20
N ASN A 761 -34.31 -22.55 60.39
CA ASN A 761 -34.71 -23.97 60.56
C ASN A 761 -34.78 -24.82 59.24
N GLU A 762 -34.54 -26.14 59.38
CA GLU A 762 -35.08 -27.34 58.66
C GLU A 762 -35.18 -27.55 57.12
N LYS A 763 -34.89 -28.82 56.73
CA LYS A 763 -35.37 -29.67 55.60
C LYS A 763 -34.86 -29.34 54.16
N MET A 764 -34.03 -30.20 53.54
CA MET A 764 -34.30 -31.50 52.84
C MET A 764 -34.83 -31.35 51.39
N ALA A 765 -34.39 -32.11 50.38
CA ALA A 765 -33.28 -33.07 50.26
C ALA A 765 -32.97 -33.48 48.78
N THR A 766 -31.81 -34.13 48.58
CA THR A 766 -31.48 -35.16 47.54
C THR A 766 -31.29 -34.83 46.05
N ILE A 767 -30.35 -35.60 45.48
CA ILE A 767 -29.82 -35.77 44.10
C ILE A 767 -30.23 -37.22 43.66
N PRO A 768 -30.00 -37.81 42.45
CA PRO A 768 -29.85 -37.35 41.04
C PRO A 768 -30.93 -37.98 40.10
N SER A 769 -30.76 -37.94 38.77
CA SER A 769 -30.63 -39.16 37.91
C SER A 769 -30.48 -38.86 36.40
N ARG A 770 -30.38 -39.89 35.55
CA ARG A 770 -29.90 -39.89 34.14
C ARG A 770 -30.90 -40.68 33.22
N PRO A 771 -30.55 -41.22 32.03
CA PRO A 771 -31.21 -40.90 30.75
C PRO A 771 -32.13 -41.99 30.15
N ALA A 772 -32.91 -41.65 29.11
CA ALA A 772 -33.31 -42.50 27.97
C ALA A 772 -34.28 -41.76 27.00
N THR A 773 -34.60 -42.16 25.76
CA THR A 773 -33.86 -42.82 24.64
C THR A 773 -34.83 -42.91 23.42
N SER A 774 -34.36 -42.56 22.20
CA SER A 774 -35.00 -42.88 20.89
C SER A 774 -36.40 -42.28 20.57
N GLN A 775 -36.92 -42.22 19.31
CA GLN A 775 -36.37 -42.19 17.93
C GLN A 775 -37.52 -41.77 16.96
N THR A 776 -37.19 -41.51 15.68
CA THR A 776 -38.01 -41.72 14.44
C THR A 776 -38.29 -40.49 13.56
N VAL A 777 -37.39 -40.33 12.58
CA VAL A 777 -37.52 -39.87 11.17
C VAL A 777 -38.92 -39.48 10.63
N GLN A 778 -39.08 -38.27 10.07
CA GLN A 778 -39.38 -38.00 8.63
C GLN A 778 -39.37 -36.48 8.30
N SER A 779 -39.63 -36.08 7.05
CA SER A 779 -38.77 -35.13 6.32
C SER A 779 -39.43 -33.92 5.62
N VAL A 780 -38.76 -32.77 5.75
CA VAL A 780 -38.61 -31.65 4.78
C VAL A 780 -39.86 -30.83 4.38
N ALA A 781 -39.90 -29.59 4.88
CA ALA A 781 -40.30 -28.38 4.15
C ALA A 781 -39.64 -27.16 4.83
N THR A 782 -39.06 -26.21 4.08
CA THR A 782 -38.19 -25.15 4.67
C THR A 782 -38.53 -23.74 4.20
N THR A 783 -39.19 -22.96 5.06
CA THR A 783 -39.21 -21.49 5.07
C THR A 783 -39.19 -20.97 6.51
N MET A 784 -38.76 -19.73 6.71
CA MET A 784 -38.32 -19.16 8.00
C MET A 784 -39.46 -18.90 9.02
N ALA A 785 -39.16 -19.04 10.32
CA ALA A 785 -39.97 -18.51 11.43
C ALA A 785 -39.11 -18.24 12.70
N PRO A 786 -39.34 -17.16 13.48
CA PRO A 786 -38.59 -16.85 14.70
C PRO A 786 -39.45 -16.82 16.00
N THR A 787 -38.78 -16.86 17.16
CA THR A 787 -39.23 -16.30 18.47
C THR A 787 -40.44 -16.95 19.18
N ILE A 788 -40.55 -16.77 20.51
CA ILE A 788 -41.74 -16.36 21.31
C ILE A 788 -41.78 -16.98 22.73
N GLN A 789 -41.70 -16.10 23.74
CA GLN A 789 -42.54 -15.97 24.95
C GLN A 789 -41.97 -14.75 25.73
N VAL A 790 -42.58 -13.57 25.87
CA VAL A 790 -43.99 -13.11 25.80
C VAL A 790 -44.84 -13.79 26.87
N THR A 791 -45.51 -13.11 27.80
CA THR A 791 -46.16 -11.77 27.82
C THR A 791 -45.38 -10.69 28.60
N ASN A 792 -45.46 -9.37 28.30
CA ASN A 792 -46.62 -8.45 28.32
C ASN A 792 -47.29 -8.33 29.73
N GLU A 793 -47.66 -7.18 30.27
CA GLU A 793 -47.83 -5.78 29.74
C GLU A 793 -47.25 -4.73 30.75
N HIS A 794 -47.39 -3.37 30.67
CA HIS A 794 -48.06 -2.40 29.76
C HIS A 794 -47.43 -0.99 29.95
N GLY A 795 -47.67 -0.02 29.04
CA GLY A 795 -47.83 1.42 29.39
C GLY A 795 -46.68 2.43 29.16
N ASP A 796 -46.93 3.38 28.25
CA ASP A 796 -46.27 4.71 28.07
C ASP A 796 -46.62 5.71 29.22
N PRO A 797 -46.15 6.98 29.23
CA PRO A 797 -44.87 7.57 28.79
C PRO A 797 -44.25 8.48 29.90
N ARG A 798 -43.10 9.15 29.68
CA ARG A 798 -42.88 10.54 30.19
C ARG A 798 -41.67 11.31 29.65
N SER A 799 -41.79 12.63 29.73
CA SER A 799 -40.77 13.63 29.39
C SER A 799 -40.59 14.65 30.54
N SER A 800 -39.41 15.28 30.56
CA SER A 800 -39.17 16.71 30.90
C SER A 800 -38.38 17.08 32.17
N ARG A 801 -37.55 18.12 31.99
CA ARG A 801 -37.12 19.20 32.92
C ARG A 801 -36.37 18.79 34.22
N ARG A 802 -35.08 19.14 34.39
CA ARG A 802 -34.40 20.46 34.54
C ARG A 802 -34.35 21.02 35.99
N SER A 803 -33.11 21.31 36.42
CA SER A 803 -32.67 22.57 37.08
C SER A 803 -32.42 22.67 38.60
N ARG A 804 -31.12 22.80 38.95
CA ARG A 804 -30.45 23.72 39.91
C ARG A 804 -30.80 23.70 41.42
N LYS A 805 -29.77 23.45 42.25
CA LYS A 805 -29.09 24.34 43.26
C LYS A 805 -27.92 23.53 43.92
N SER A 806 -26.70 24.00 44.17
CA SER A 806 -26.17 25.12 45.01
C SER A 806 -26.33 24.84 46.53
N ASP A 807 -25.35 25.02 47.45
CA ASP A 807 -23.95 25.48 47.35
C ASP A 807 -23.18 25.34 48.70
N SER A 808 -21.87 25.67 48.74
CA SER A 808 -21.13 26.23 49.92
C SER A 808 -20.77 25.25 51.11
N ILE A 809 -19.83 25.47 52.06
CA ILE A 809 -18.75 26.47 52.38
C ILE A 809 -17.88 25.90 53.57
N ASN A 810 -16.65 26.26 53.99
CA ASN A 810 -15.47 27.09 53.60
C ASN A 810 -14.25 26.65 54.50
N ARG A 811 -13.14 27.44 54.54
CA ARG A 811 -11.85 27.34 55.31
C ARG A 811 -10.73 26.57 54.56
N ARG A 812 -9.58 27.13 54.16
CA ARG A 812 -8.54 28.03 54.78
C ARG A 812 -7.72 27.33 55.89
N SER A 813 -6.37 27.41 55.98
CA SER A 813 -5.38 28.41 55.50
C SER A 813 -3.95 27.87 55.19
N GLU A 814 -3.24 28.56 54.28
CA GLU A 814 -1.84 29.11 54.32
C GLU A 814 -0.60 28.34 54.88
N SER A 815 0.52 28.30 54.10
CA SER A 815 1.75 29.15 54.32
C SER A 815 3.16 28.52 54.08
N ASN A 816 4.08 29.39 53.60
CA ASN A 816 5.51 29.55 53.96
C ASN A 816 6.65 28.54 53.61
N ARG A 817 7.45 28.94 52.61
CA ARG A 817 8.89 29.40 52.69
C ARG A 817 10.06 28.47 53.10
N ARG A 818 11.17 28.68 52.37
CA ARG A 818 12.62 28.45 52.68
C ARG A 818 13.13 26.98 52.68
N ALA A 819 14.43 26.69 52.55
CA ALA A 819 15.55 27.32 51.80
C ALA A 819 16.86 26.47 51.95
N SER A 820 17.88 26.81 51.14
CA SER A 820 19.28 26.98 51.57
C SER A 820 20.34 25.86 51.38
N LEU A 821 21.41 26.23 50.64
CA LEU A 821 22.86 26.07 50.95
C LEU A 821 23.66 24.76 50.69
N ARG A 822 24.62 24.89 49.75
CA ARG A 822 26.08 24.59 49.87
C ARG A 822 26.55 23.12 49.92
N LYS A 823 27.83 22.78 49.65
CA LYS A 823 28.96 23.36 48.85
C LYS A 823 30.15 22.37 48.90
N ARG A 824 31.09 22.47 47.92
CA ARG A 824 32.53 22.08 47.95
C ARG A 824 32.81 20.67 47.36
N GLU A 825 33.69 20.37 46.40
CA GLU A 825 34.90 20.98 45.76
C GLU A 825 36.25 20.36 46.22
N ARG A 826 37.04 19.85 45.24
CA ARG A 826 38.50 19.52 45.25
C ARG A 826 38.99 18.34 46.13
N SER A 827 40.13 17.67 45.86
CA SER A 827 41.22 17.74 44.84
C SER A 827 41.71 16.28 44.56
N GLU A 828 42.26 15.83 43.44
CA GLU A 828 43.32 16.33 42.51
C GLU A 828 44.78 16.10 43.00
N SER A 829 45.45 15.04 42.50
CA SER A 829 46.93 14.86 42.47
C SER A 829 47.36 13.52 41.79
N ARG A 830 48.60 13.27 41.31
CA ARG A 830 49.49 14.11 40.44
C ARG A 830 50.70 13.31 39.90
N GLY A 831 50.92 13.29 38.57
CA GLY A 831 52.25 13.29 37.93
C GLY A 831 53.00 11.95 37.64
N GLY A 832 53.68 11.91 36.48
CA GLY A 832 54.64 10.89 36.03
C GLY A 832 55.12 11.21 34.61
N ALA A 833 56.43 11.14 34.32
CA ALA A 833 57.05 11.68 33.08
C ALA A 833 57.53 10.58 32.10
N PRO A 834 57.81 10.89 30.80
CA PRO A 834 57.88 9.89 29.73
C PRO A 834 59.31 9.54 29.24
N HIS A 835 59.40 8.54 28.34
CA HIS A 835 60.57 8.27 27.48
C HIS A 835 60.16 8.07 26.01
N GLN A 836 61.12 8.28 25.09
CA GLN A 836 60.95 8.20 23.63
C GLN A 836 61.43 6.84 23.05
N PRO A 837 60.98 6.47 21.83
CA PRO A 837 61.26 5.16 21.23
C PRO A 837 62.55 5.12 20.40
N SER A 838 63.02 3.90 20.11
CA SER A 838 63.98 3.58 19.05
C SER A 838 63.38 2.55 18.08
N VAL A 839 63.57 2.74 16.78
CA VAL A 839 62.98 1.91 15.71
C VAL A 839 64.08 1.14 14.98
N VAL A 840 63.86 -0.16 14.76
CA VAL A 840 64.54 -0.98 13.73
C VAL A 840 63.53 -1.96 13.15
N ASP A 841 63.53 -2.09 11.82
CA ASP A 841 62.92 -3.10 10.95
C ASP A 841 61.53 -3.69 11.28
N GLY A 842 60.54 -3.22 10.51
CA GLY A 842 60.22 -3.96 9.27
C GLY A 842 59.32 -5.19 9.41
N GLU A 843 58.01 -4.95 9.24
CA GLU A 843 56.95 -5.93 8.99
C GLU A 843 56.73 -7.05 10.02
N LYS A 844 55.60 -6.96 10.74
CA LYS A 844 54.73 -8.12 11.02
C LYS A 844 53.35 -7.76 11.54
N PHE A 845 52.36 -8.54 11.07
CA PHE A 845 51.19 -9.10 11.76
C PHE A 845 50.38 -8.24 12.74
N PHE A 846 49.07 -8.25 12.53
CA PHE A 846 48.06 -7.66 13.40
C PHE A 846 47.71 -8.61 14.57
N THR A 847 47.92 -8.14 15.79
CA THR A 847 47.35 -8.71 17.04
C THR A 847 46.97 -7.55 17.97
N PRO A 848 45.95 -7.71 18.84
CA PRO A 848 45.08 -6.61 19.25
C PRO A 848 45.64 -5.70 20.35
N PHE A 849 44.98 -4.55 20.55
CA PHE A 849 45.19 -3.64 21.68
C PHE A 849 43.85 -3.25 22.33
N ASP A 850 43.93 -2.92 23.63
CA ASP A 850 42.81 -2.69 24.53
C ASP A 850 41.89 -1.51 24.18
N ASP A 851 40.68 -1.57 24.76
CA ASP A 851 39.78 -0.43 24.92
C ASP A 851 40.45 0.75 25.63
N LEU A 852 40.34 1.95 25.04
CA LEU A 852 39.78 3.16 25.67
C LEU A 852 40.03 4.40 24.79
N HIS A 853 39.05 4.79 23.96
CA HIS A 853 38.66 6.17 23.57
C HIS A 853 37.94 6.19 22.20
N LEU A 854 36.60 6.26 22.17
CA LEU A 854 35.87 6.68 20.94
C LEU A 854 34.41 7.15 21.21
N GLN A 855 34.22 8.08 22.15
CA GLN A 855 32.98 8.85 22.32
C GLN A 855 33.14 10.32 21.85
N GLN A 856 33.33 10.56 20.55
CA GLN A 856 33.25 11.95 20.03
C GLN A 856 32.99 12.15 18.52
N TYR A 857 32.15 11.30 17.91
CA TYR A 857 31.50 11.64 16.63
C TYR A 857 29.99 11.34 16.70
N PHE A 858 29.20 12.14 15.97
CA PHE A 858 27.74 12.31 16.06
C PHE A 858 27.22 12.93 17.37
N ASN A 859 26.98 14.24 17.37
CA ASN A 859 26.06 14.90 18.30
C ASN A 859 25.48 16.21 17.70
N PRO A 860 24.33 16.17 16.99
CA PRO A 860 23.77 17.33 16.30
C PRO A 860 22.62 18.00 17.08
N LYS A 861 22.93 18.97 17.98
CA LYS A 861 21.97 19.97 18.52
C LYS A 861 22.65 21.04 19.39
N THR A 862 22.77 22.27 18.88
CA THR A 862 22.68 23.52 19.68
C THR A 862 22.24 24.69 18.79
N VAL A 863 20.94 24.92 18.69
CA VAL A 863 20.39 26.17 18.15
C VAL A 863 20.08 27.09 19.33
N ALA A 864 20.71 28.26 19.38
CA ALA A 864 20.44 29.31 20.37
C ALA A 864 20.11 30.61 19.65
N LYS A 865 19.01 31.26 20.06
CA LYS A 865 18.53 32.53 19.47
C LYS A 865 19.28 33.73 20.04
N GLN A 866 19.62 34.70 19.20
CA GLN A 866 19.83 36.10 19.62
C GLN A 866 19.63 37.06 18.44
N ASP A 867 18.77 38.06 18.61
CA ASP A 867 18.41 39.05 17.60
C ASP A 867 19.22 40.36 17.75
N VAL A 868 19.91 40.82 16.69
CA VAL A 868 20.16 42.26 16.38
C VAL A 868 20.36 42.40 14.85
N PRO A 869 19.79 43.41 14.15
CA PRO A 869 19.79 43.44 12.67
C PRO A 869 20.85 44.36 12.02
N GLY A 870 21.23 44.08 10.75
CA GLY A 870 22.01 45.02 9.93
C GLY A 870 22.47 44.56 8.52
N LEU A 871 21.95 45.24 7.48
CA LEU A 871 22.51 45.49 6.13
C LEU A 871 23.00 44.33 5.20
N ARG A 872 22.23 44.14 4.11
CA ARG A 872 22.60 44.20 2.66
C ARG A 872 23.86 43.48 2.11
N HIS A 873 23.59 42.63 1.10
CA HIS A 873 24.39 42.29 -0.10
C HIS A 873 25.92 42.51 -0.12
N SER A 874 26.65 41.41 -0.33
CA SER A 874 27.56 41.27 -1.48
C SER A 874 27.72 39.80 -1.86
N GLU A 875 28.03 39.54 -3.12
CA GLU A 875 28.41 38.21 -3.61
C GLU A 875 29.88 37.87 -3.29
N SER A 876 30.21 36.59 -3.54
CA SER A 876 31.49 36.06 -4.06
C SER A 876 32.46 35.33 -3.10
N TYR A 877 32.90 34.16 -3.59
CA TYR A 877 34.08 33.35 -3.26
C TYR A 877 34.51 33.12 -1.80
N THR A 878 34.16 31.94 -1.27
CA THR A 878 35.13 31.07 -0.57
C THR A 878 35.01 29.62 -1.04
N SER A 879 36.05 29.12 -1.72
CA SER A 879 36.24 27.69 -1.97
C SER A 879 36.98 27.03 -0.79
N ASN A 880 37.11 25.70 -0.84
CA ASN A 880 37.88 24.82 0.08
C ASN A 880 37.25 24.51 1.44
N THR A 881 36.49 23.40 1.50
CA THR A 881 36.62 22.43 2.60
C THR A 881 36.71 21.00 2.04
N SER A 882 37.61 20.19 2.65
CA SER A 882 37.75 18.73 2.49
C SER A 882 37.54 18.10 1.10
N SER A 883 38.65 17.92 0.37
CA SER A 883 38.75 16.92 -0.70
C SER A 883 38.70 15.50 -0.13
N ARG A 884 37.50 14.97 0.08
CA ARG A 884 37.29 13.53 0.32
C ARG A 884 37.49 12.81 -1.02
N SER A 885 38.32 11.77 -1.05
CA SER A 885 38.57 10.98 -2.26
C SER A 885 37.31 10.19 -2.65
N LYS A 886 36.43 10.77 -3.48
CA LYS A 886 35.30 10.04 -4.07
C LYS A 886 35.87 8.81 -4.81
N ASN A 887 35.46 7.61 -4.44
CA ASN A 887 35.89 6.38 -5.10
C ASN A 887 35.60 6.45 -6.61
N ALA A 888 36.53 5.96 -7.45
CA ALA A 888 36.37 6.05 -8.91
C ALA A 888 35.09 5.36 -9.41
N GLU A 889 34.69 4.25 -8.78
CA GLU A 889 33.44 3.54 -9.09
C GLU A 889 32.16 4.23 -8.59
N LEU A 890 32.28 5.26 -7.73
CA LEU A 890 31.20 6.16 -7.31
C LEU A 890 31.20 7.49 -8.09
N SER A 891 32.15 7.70 -9.02
CA SER A 891 32.07 8.82 -9.95
C SER A 891 30.88 8.67 -10.90
N GLY A 892 30.24 9.80 -11.22
CA GLY A 892 29.04 9.84 -12.07
C GLY A 892 27.72 9.47 -11.39
N ILE A 893 27.64 9.46 -10.05
CA ILE A 893 26.39 9.24 -9.29
C ILE A 893 26.09 10.52 -8.47
N SER A 894 24.88 11.07 -8.59
CA SER A 894 24.44 12.19 -7.75
C SER A 894 23.79 11.68 -6.46
N VAL A 895 24.46 11.81 -5.31
CA VAL A 895 23.96 11.39 -3.99
C VAL A 895 24.14 12.50 -2.94
N ASP A 896 24.46 13.71 -3.38
CA ASP A 896 24.69 14.85 -2.49
C ASP A 896 23.32 15.41 -1.98
N GLU A 897 22.24 15.23 -2.75
CA GLU A 897 20.83 15.30 -2.32
C GLU A 897 20.09 13.98 -2.64
N VAL A 898 19.03 13.67 -1.89
CA VAL A 898 18.24 12.43 -2.02
C VAL A 898 16.74 12.74 -1.91
N GLU A 899 15.98 12.21 -2.87
CA GLU A 899 14.53 12.34 -2.99
C GLU A 899 13.88 10.95 -3.13
N SER A 900 12.55 10.89 -3.01
CA SER A 900 11.78 9.79 -3.59
C SER A 900 10.93 10.36 -4.72
N PHE A 901 11.23 9.98 -5.96
CA PHE A 901 10.36 10.30 -7.08
C PHE A 901 8.97 9.65 -6.93
N ALA A 902 8.06 10.05 -7.81
CA ALA A 902 6.64 9.73 -7.79
C ALA A 902 6.33 8.26 -7.44
N THR A 903 5.14 8.07 -6.86
CA THR A 903 4.68 6.82 -6.25
C THR A 903 4.34 5.78 -7.32
N LEU A 904 5.38 5.23 -7.96
CA LEU A 904 5.39 4.33 -9.12
C LEU A 904 4.42 3.14 -9.01
N LEU A 905 4.17 2.69 -7.79
CA LEU A 905 3.14 1.70 -7.47
C LEU A 905 2.12 2.37 -6.54
N PRO A 906 0.81 2.20 -6.80
CA PRO A 906 -0.22 2.71 -5.91
C PRO A 906 -0.17 2.02 -4.54
N PHE A 907 -0.86 2.57 -3.55
CA PHE A 907 -1.09 1.85 -2.30
C PHE A 907 -1.93 0.59 -2.58
N VAL A 908 -1.34 -0.59 -2.37
CA VAL A 908 -1.95 -1.89 -2.67
C VAL A 908 -2.65 -2.45 -1.44
N GLN A 909 -3.95 -2.70 -1.57
CA GLN A 909 -4.79 -3.32 -0.55
C GLN A 909 -4.92 -4.82 -0.81
N PHE A 910 -4.17 -5.61 -0.06
CA PHE A 910 -4.38 -7.05 -0.02
C PHE A 910 -5.65 -7.40 0.78
N PRO A 911 -6.44 -8.41 0.35
CA PRO A 911 -7.60 -8.89 1.11
C PRO A 911 -7.25 -9.27 2.56
N PRO A 912 -8.18 -9.15 3.53
CA PRO A 912 -7.89 -9.36 4.95
C PRO A 912 -7.32 -10.75 5.25
N ASP A 913 -7.80 -11.79 4.59
CA ASP A 913 -7.25 -13.15 4.74
C ASP A 913 -5.86 -13.33 4.13
N HIS A 914 -5.45 -12.52 3.14
CA HIS A 914 -4.08 -12.51 2.63
C HIS A 914 -3.13 -11.92 3.68
N ASN A 915 -3.45 -10.74 4.23
CA ASN A 915 -2.67 -10.12 5.31
C ASN A 915 -2.58 -11.05 6.53
N LYS A 916 -3.68 -11.71 6.91
CA LYS A 916 -3.73 -12.73 7.97
C LYS A 916 -2.77 -13.89 7.72
N ARG A 917 -2.72 -14.43 6.48
CA ARG A 917 -1.75 -15.47 6.10
C ARG A 917 -0.31 -14.96 6.13
N ARG A 918 -0.05 -13.76 5.60
CA ARG A 918 1.28 -13.12 5.64
C ARG A 918 1.80 -12.95 7.07
N ARG A 919 0.98 -12.36 7.95
CA ARG A 919 1.32 -12.14 9.38
C ARG A 919 1.67 -13.43 10.09
N ARG A 920 0.96 -14.53 9.79
CA ARG A 920 1.28 -15.87 10.31
C ARG A 920 2.59 -16.43 9.77
N ALA A 921 2.90 -16.23 8.48
CA ALA A 921 4.20 -16.62 7.93
C ALA A 921 5.37 -15.83 8.59
N ILE A 922 5.17 -14.55 8.86
CA ILE A 922 6.13 -13.71 9.62
C ILE A 922 6.26 -14.24 11.06
N LEU A 923 5.16 -14.59 11.74
CA LEU A 923 5.19 -15.16 13.09
C LEU A 923 5.91 -16.52 13.15
N VAL A 924 5.77 -17.37 12.12
CA VAL A 924 6.54 -18.60 11.97
C VAL A 924 8.04 -18.31 11.88
N LYS A 925 8.46 -17.29 11.10
CA LYS A 925 9.87 -16.88 11.06
C LYS A 925 10.38 -16.44 12.44
N VAL A 926 9.61 -15.65 13.18
CA VAL A 926 9.96 -15.23 14.55
C VAL A 926 10.15 -16.44 15.48
N TRP A 927 9.21 -17.39 15.47
CA TRP A 927 9.33 -18.60 16.30
C TRP A 927 10.54 -19.47 15.95
N LEU A 928 10.90 -19.58 14.66
CA LEU A 928 12.04 -20.38 14.22
C LEU A 928 13.38 -19.72 14.56
N GLU A 929 13.51 -18.40 14.51
CA GLU A 929 14.75 -17.75 14.97
C GLU A 929 14.88 -17.77 16.50
N ILE A 930 13.77 -17.68 17.24
CA ILE A 930 13.74 -17.95 18.69
C ILE A 930 14.15 -19.40 19.00
N ALA A 931 13.67 -20.38 18.22
CA ALA A 931 14.10 -21.77 18.33
C ALA A 931 15.60 -21.94 18.04
N GLY A 932 16.13 -21.20 17.07
CA GLY A 932 17.56 -21.11 16.75
C GLY A 932 18.40 -20.61 17.93
N TYR A 933 18.00 -19.50 18.58
CA TYR A 933 18.68 -18.99 19.79
C TYR A 933 18.64 -20.03 20.93
N TYR A 934 17.48 -20.63 21.21
CA TYR A 934 17.37 -21.69 22.23
C TYR A 934 18.24 -22.91 21.90
N ARG A 935 18.29 -23.33 20.64
CA ARG A 935 19.12 -24.44 20.15
C ARG A 935 20.61 -24.16 20.34
N ARG A 936 21.08 -22.95 19.99
CA ARG A 936 22.48 -22.52 20.17
C ARG A 936 22.85 -22.27 21.64
N ALA A 937 21.88 -21.92 22.49
CA ALA A 937 22.04 -21.83 23.94
C ALA A 937 21.99 -23.18 24.69
N GLY A 938 21.76 -24.31 23.99
CA GLY A 938 21.61 -25.64 24.60
C GLY A 938 20.26 -25.87 25.30
N LEU A 939 19.31 -24.94 25.18
CA LEU A 939 17.97 -24.99 25.77
C LEU A 939 17.01 -25.80 24.88
N PHE A 940 17.40 -27.04 24.60
CA PHE A 940 16.78 -27.87 23.55
C PHE A 940 15.28 -28.14 23.73
N ASP A 941 14.80 -28.17 24.98
CA ASP A 941 13.38 -28.42 25.28
C ASP A 941 12.53 -27.18 25.03
N ASP A 942 13.09 -25.97 25.14
CA ASP A 942 12.43 -24.71 24.79
C ASP A 942 12.51 -24.44 23.28
N ALA A 943 13.63 -24.80 22.64
CA ALA A 943 13.71 -24.87 21.17
C ALA A 943 12.63 -25.81 20.58
N GLN A 944 12.40 -26.97 21.21
CA GLN A 944 11.36 -27.90 20.78
C GLN A 944 9.94 -27.31 20.92
N LYS A 945 9.67 -26.50 21.95
CA LYS A 945 8.38 -25.80 22.12
C LYS A 945 8.20 -24.71 21.06
N ALA A 946 9.23 -23.91 20.80
CA ALA A 946 9.19 -22.87 19.77
C ALA A 946 8.94 -23.47 18.37
N CYS A 947 9.62 -24.57 18.01
CA CYS A 947 9.33 -25.31 16.78
C CYS A 947 7.91 -25.90 16.73
N ALA A 948 7.32 -26.27 17.87
CA ALA A 948 5.96 -26.80 17.94
C ALA A 948 4.89 -25.71 17.74
N GLU A 949 5.08 -24.51 18.30
CA GLU A 949 4.19 -23.36 18.03
C GLU A 949 4.30 -22.91 16.57
N ALA A 950 5.52 -22.86 16.00
CA ALA A 950 5.71 -22.66 14.56
C ALA A 950 4.94 -23.71 13.74
N GLN A 951 5.08 -25.00 14.07
CA GLN A 951 4.37 -26.09 13.37
C GLN A 951 2.84 -25.96 13.47
N LYS A 952 2.30 -25.58 14.63
CA LYS A 952 0.86 -25.32 14.87
C LYS A 952 0.33 -24.19 13.99
N ILE A 953 1.09 -23.11 13.81
CA ILE A 953 0.69 -21.99 12.94
C ILE A 953 0.68 -22.44 11.47
N VAL A 954 1.70 -23.19 11.02
CA VAL A 954 1.75 -23.70 9.63
C VAL A 954 0.64 -24.71 9.35
N GLN A 955 0.32 -25.61 10.29
CA GLN A 955 -0.84 -26.52 10.17
C GLN A 955 -2.18 -25.76 10.08
N THR A 956 -2.29 -24.60 10.74
CA THR A 956 -3.47 -23.74 10.63
C THR A 956 -3.56 -23.10 9.23
N LEU A 957 -2.43 -22.71 8.63
CA LEU A 957 -2.35 -22.22 7.25
C LEU A 957 -2.65 -23.31 6.22
N GLU A 958 -2.14 -24.53 6.43
CA GLU A 958 -2.41 -25.71 5.61
C GLU A 958 -3.91 -26.06 5.62
N GLY A 959 -4.56 -26.00 6.79
CA GLY A 959 -6.01 -26.20 6.92
C GLY A 959 -6.83 -25.09 6.25
N GLU A 960 -6.43 -23.83 6.35
CA GLU A 960 -7.08 -22.72 5.64
C GLU A 960 -6.96 -22.84 4.11
N VAL A 961 -5.77 -23.17 3.59
CA VAL A 961 -5.57 -23.38 2.14
C VAL A 961 -6.32 -24.64 1.65
N SER A 962 -6.33 -25.72 2.42
CA SER A 962 -7.01 -26.97 2.05
C SER A 962 -8.54 -26.92 2.17
N SER A 963 -9.09 -25.86 2.79
CA SER A 963 -10.54 -25.63 2.89
C SER A 963 -11.06 -24.57 1.91
N ASP A 964 -10.18 -23.94 1.13
CA ASP A 964 -10.57 -23.01 0.07
C ASP A 964 -11.14 -23.76 -1.15
N ASN A 965 -12.36 -23.41 -1.51
CA ASN A 965 -13.06 -23.96 -2.69
C ASN A 965 -12.87 -23.09 -3.96
N SER A 966 -12.14 -21.96 -3.87
CA SER A 966 -11.93 -21.04 -5.00
C SER A 966 -10.95 -21.58 -6.05
N GLY A 967 -10.02 -22.43 -5.64
CA GLY A 967 -8.91 -22.91 -6.48
C GLY A 967 -7.79 -21.88 -6.70
N LEU A 968 -7.87 -20.69 -6.10
CA LEU A 968 -6.85 -19.64 -6.20
C LEU A 968 -5.69 -19.87 -5.22
N LEU A 969 -5.92 -20.57 -4.10
CA LEU A 969 -4.90 -20.92 -3.13
C LEU A 969 -4.31 -22.32 -3.40
N SER A 970 -3.03 -22.48 -3.11
CA SER A 970 -2.27 -23.71 -3.35
C SER A 970 -1.12 -23.85 -2.36
N LEU A 971 -0.89 -25.05 -1.85
CA LEU A 971 0.22 -25.35 -0.94
C LEU A 971 1.60 -25.21 -1.61
N ARG A 972 1.62 -25.37 -2.95
CA ARG A 972 2.82 -25.43 -3.83
C ARG A 972 3.26 -24.08 -4.37
N SER A 973 2.38 -23.07 -4.35
CA SER A 973 2.60 -21.77 -5.01
C SER A 973 2.07 -20.65 -4.14
N ALA A 974 2.95 -19.72 -3.75
CA ALA A 974 2.63 -18.68 -2.77
C ALA A 974 1.50 -17.72 -3.22
N GLY A 975 1.30 -17.57 -4.54
CA GLY A 975 0.44 -16.53 -5.10
C GLY A 975 1.08 -15.14 -5.00
N TRP A 976 0.40 -14.14 -5.55
CA TRP A 976 0.90 -12.77 -5.58
C TRP A 976 1.10 -12.20 -4.16
N GLY A 977 2.23 -11.52 -3.93
CA GLY A 977 2.54 -10.81 -2.68
C GLY A 977 2.90 -11.68 -1.47
N GLN A 978 3.01 -13.01 -1.61
CA GLN A 978 3.51 -13.89 -0.54
C GLN A 978 4.94 -14.35 -0.80
N ARG A 979 5.79 -14.35 0.24
CA ARG A 979 7.22 -14.65 0.15
C ARG A 979 7.58 -16.14 0.15
N LYS A 980 6.82 -16.97 0.86
CA LYS A 980 7.02 -18.43 0.98
C LYS A 980 5.72 -19.19 0.79
N THR A 981 5.81 -20.43 0.31
CA THR A 981 4.65 -21.35 0.22
C THR A 981 4.38 -22.04 1.55
N VAL A 982 3.22 -22.67 1.72
CA VAL A 982 2.93 -23.47 2.94
C VAL A 982 3.88 -24.67 3.03
N GLU A 983 4.16 -25.34 1.91
CA GLU A 983 5.17 -26.41 1.86
C GLU A 983 6.59 -25.92 2.21
N GLN A 984 6.94 -24.68 1.82
CA GLN A 984 8.24 -24.11 2.16
C GLN A 984 8.35 -23.75 3.65
N LEU A 985 7.27 -23.26 4.27
CA LEU A 985 7.20 -23.05 5.73
C LEU A 985 7.25 -24.37 6.51
N LEU A 986 6.66 -25.46 5.99
CA LEU A 986 6.87 -26.80 6.53
C LEU A 986 8.34 -27.23 6.38
N GLY A 987 8.97 -26.94 5.25
CA GLY A 987 10.41 -27.13 5.02
C GLY A 987 11.28 -26.43 6.07
N ASP A 988 11.00 -25.15 6.36
CA ASP A 988 11.69 -24.37 7.40
C ASP A 988 11.57 -25.05 8.78
N VAL A 989 10.34 -25.41 9.18
CA VAL A 989 10.03 -26.05 10.48
C VAL A 989 10.71 -27.42 10.63
N TRP A 990 10.65 -28.27 9.61
CA TRP A 990 11.31 -29.57 9.63
C TRP A 990 12.84 -29.46 9.58
N THR A 991 13.38 -28.40 8.98
CA THR A 991 14.83 -28.12 8.99
C THR A 991 15.32 -27.75 10.38
N GLU A 992 14.68 -26.82 11.09
CA GLU A 992 15.10 -26.48 12.46
C GLU A 992 14.90 -27.65 13.43
N ARG A 993 13.90 -28.52 13.19
CA ARG A 993 13.80 -29.81 13.89
C ARG A 993 15.00 -30.72 13.60
N GLY A 994 15.43 -30.84 12.34
CA GLY A 994 16.63 -31.59 11.97
C GLY A 994 17.91 -31.04 12.61
N GLN A 995 18.07 -29.71 12.63
CA GLN A 995 19.16 -29.03 13.32
C GLN A 995 19.13 -29.24 14.85
N LEU A 996 17.94 -29.25 15.45
CA LEU A 996 17.75 -29.56 16.87
C LEU A 996 18.04 -31.05 17.18
N SER A 997 17.73 -31.95 16.25
CA SER A 997 18.10 -33.37 16.32
C SER A 997 19.61 -33.58 16.18
N LEU A 998 20.32 -32.81 15.34
CA LEU A 998 21.79 -32.79 15.29
C LEU A 998 22.39 -32.28 16.61
N ALA A 999 21.91 -31.13 17.12
CA ALA A 999 22.40 -30.53 18.37
C ALA A 999 22.16 -31.41 19.62
N ARG A 1000 21.23 -32.38 19.55
CA ARG A 1000 20.97 -33.42 20.56
C ARG A 1000 21.72 -34.74 20.30
N GLU A 1001 22.69 -34.77 19.39
CA GLU A 1001 23.47 -35.95 18.98
C GLU A 1001 22.61 -37.10 18.42
N ARG A 1002 21.53 -36.79 17.69
CA ARG A 1002 20.59 -37.78 17.10
C ARG A 1002 20.58 -37.72 15.56
N PRO A 1003 21.69 -38.08 14.89
CA PRO A 1003 21.83 -37.91 13.44
C PRO A 1003 20.82 -38.73 12.61
N TYR A 1004 20.34 -39.89 13.10
CA TYR A 1004 19.29 -40.65 12.40
C TYR A 1004 17.93 -39.95 12.43
N GLN A 1005 17.59 -39.29 13.54
CA GLN A 1005 16.37 -38.46 13.61
C GLN A 1005 16.54 -37.21 12.75
N ALA A 1006 17.70 -36.55 12.81
CA ALA A 1006 18.00 -35.39 11.97
C ALA A 1006 17.90 -35.72 10.48
N ARG A 1007 18.43 -36.87 10.06
CA ARG A 1007 18.27 -37.37 8.69
C ARG A 1007 16.80 -37.50 8.30
N ALA A 1008 15.97 -38.11 9.14
CA ALA A 1008 14.54 -38.27 8.87
C ALA A 1008 13.80 -36.92 8.86
N ASP A 1009 14.15 -35.99 9.75
CA ASP A 1009 13.59 -34.63 9.79
C ASP A 1009 13.96 -33.86 8.51
N PHE A 1010 15.22 -33.91 8.04
CA PHE A 1010 15.65 -33.28 6.78
C PHE A 1010 15.07 -33.97 5.53
N GLU A 1011 15.01 -35.31 5.50
CA GLU A 1011 14.35 -36.03 4.41
C GLU A 1011 12.86 -35.64 4.35
N THR A 1012 12.20 -35.42 5.49
CA THR A 1012 10.82 -34.90 5.56
C THR A 1012 10.72 -33.46 5.04
N ALA A 1013 11.63 -32.57 5.42
CA ALA A 1013 11.68 -31.19 4.90
C ALA A 1013 11.72 -31.17 3.35
N LEU A 1014 12.54 -32.06 2.76
CA LEU A 1014 12.67 -32.19 1.30
C LEU A 1014 11.48 -32.88 0.61
N THR A 1015 10.61 -33.59 1.34
CA THR A 1015 9.31 -34.05 0.77
C THR A 1015 8.31 -32.90 0.60
N HIS A 1016 8.41 -31.85 1.41
CA HIS A 1016 7.60 -30.64 1.26
C HIS A 1016 8.20 -29.68 0.24
N PHE A 1017 9.49 -29.29 0.41
CA PHE A 1017 10.18 -28.39 -0.52
C PHE A 1017 11.51 -29.00 -0.99
N PRO A 1018 11.57 -29.60 -2.19
CA PRO A 1018 12.77 -30.30 -2.68
C PRO A 1018 14.02 -29.41 -2.81
N ASP A 1019 13.83 -28.11 -3.09
CA ASP A 1019 14.90 -27.12 -3.28
C ASP A 1019 15.32 -26.44 -1.95
N HIS A 1020 15.01 -27.03 -0.78
CA HIS A 1020 15.27 -26.43 0.52
C HIS A 1020 16.76 -26.47 0.89
N GLY A 1021 17.51 -25.42 0.53
CA GLY A 1021 18.96 -25.32 0.69
C GLY A 1021 19.50 -25.83 2.05
N PRO A 1022 19.07 -25.28 3.20
CA PRO A 1022 19.56 -25.73 4.51
C PRO A 1022 19.23 -27.19 4.85
N ALA A 1023 18.16 -27.78 4.28
CA ALA A 1023 17.86 -29.21 4.45
C ALA A 1023 18.69 -30.09 3.52
N ILE A 1024 18.97 -29.63 2.29
CA ILE A 1024 19.94 -30.26 1.38
C ILE A 1024 21.32 -30.33 2.05
N VAL A 1025 21.81 -29.23 2.62
CA VAL A 1025 23.10 -29.15 3.32
C VAL A 1025 23.12 -30.05 4.56
N GLY A 1026 22.09 -29.96 5.41
CA GLY A 1026 21.95 -30.79 6.61
C GLY A 1026 21.92 -32.29 6.30
N LEU A 1027 21.12 -32.71 5.31
CA LEU A 1027 21.07 -34.10 4.86
C LEU A 1027 22.39 -34.55 4.23
N SER A 1028 23.00 -33.71 3.38
CA SER A 1028 24.22 -34.07 2.65
C SER A 1028 25.41 -34.26 3.58
N ASN A 1029 25.54 -33.44 4.64
CA ASN A 1029 26.54 -33.69 5.68
C ASN A 1029 26.39 -35.09 6.32
N ILE A 1030 25.16 -35.48 6.69
CA ILE A 1030 24.90 -36.80 7.26
C ILE A 1030 25.21 -37.92 6.25
N LEU A 1031 24.86 -37.75 4.98
CA LEU A 1031 25.17 -38.71 3.91
C LEU A 1031 26.70 -38.85 3.68
N MET A 1032 27.46 -37.75 3.78
CA MET A 1032 28.92 -37.79 3.69
C MET A 1032 29.57 -38.41 4.95
N ASP A 1033 28.95 -38.27 6.12
CA ASP A 1033 29.39 -38.95 7.36
C ASP A 1033 29.09 -40.46 7.33
N VAL A 1034 28.02 -40.86 6.63
CA VAL A 1034 27.75 -42.27 6.29
C VAL A 1034 28.77 -42.80 5.27
N TYR A 1035 29.10 -42.05 4.22
CA TYR A 1035 30.12 -42.45 3.25
C TYR A 1035 31.51 -42.65 3.89
N SER A 1036 31.92 -41.73 4.76
CA SER A 1036 33.21 -41.74 5.47
C SER A 1036 33.22 -42.59 6.76
N GLU A 1037 32.17 -43.38 7.00
CA GLU A 1037 32.00 -44.30 8.14
C GLU A 1037 32.08 -43.66 9.54
N LYS A 1038 32.03 -42.33 9.62
CA LYS A 1038 31.79 -41.58 10.86
C LYS A 1038 30.42 -41.91 11.45
N LEU A 1039 29.45 -42.27 10.61
CA LEU A 1039 28.10 -42.68 11.01
C LEU A 1039 27.72 -44.04 10.42
N ILE A 1040 27.67 -45.07 11.28
CA ILE A 1040 27.31 -46.44 10.90
C ILE A 1040 25.79 -46.60 10.96
N LEU A 1041 25.10 -46.54 9.80
CA LEU A 1041 23.64 -46.73 9.74
C LEU A 1041 23.22 -48.03 10.46
N PRO A 1042 22.12 -48.01 11.24
CA PRO A 1042 21.62 -49.21 11.90
C PRO A 1042 21.22 -50.28 10.87
N PRO A 1043 21.42 -51.58 11.17
CA PRO A 1043 21.11 -52.65 10.22
C PRO A 1043 19.62 -52.66 9.87
N ALA A 1044 19.30 -52.88 8.59
CA ALA A 1044 17.95 -52.83 8.04
C ALA A 1044 16.97 -53.90 8.59
N VAL A 1045 17.43 -54.76 9.49
CA VAL A 1045 16.61 -55.72 10.24
C VAL A 1045 16.95 -55.57 11.72
N PRO A 1046 15.97 -55.25 12.60
CA PRO A 1046 16.19 -55.24 14.04
C PRO A 1046 16.69 -56.61 14.52
N GLY A 1047 17.81 -56.63 15.25
CA GLY A 1047 18.35 -57.86 15.82
C GLY A 1047 17.38 -58.44 16.86
N ILE A 1048 16.96 -59.70 16.67
CA ILE A 1048 16.23 -60.43 17.70
C ILE A 1048 17.25 -60.85 18.76
N ASP A 1049 17.17 -60.21 19.92
CA ASP A 1049 18.17 -60.33 20.99
C ASP A 1049 18.03 -61.67 21.74
N LEU A 1050 18.69 -62.71 21.22
CA LEU A 1050 18.81 -64.02 21.89
C LEU A 1050 19.86 -63.96 23.01
N VAL A 1051 19.53 -63.20 24.06
CA VAL A 1051 20.35 -63.09 25.27
C VAL A 1051 20.47 -64.46 25.95
N LYS A 1052 21.72 -64.86 26.20
CA LYS A 1052 22.05 -66.12 26.88
C LYS A 1052 21.46 -66.14 28.30
N THR A 1053 20.79 -67.22 28.65
CA THR A 1053 20.40 -67.53 30.04
C THR A 1053 21.06 -68.84 30.48
N SER A 1054 21.94 -68.72 31.46
CA SER A 1054 22.73 -69.77 32.13
C SER A 1054 23.20 -69.15 33.46
N ASP A 1055 22.97 -69.70 34.65
CA ASP A 1055 22.47 -71.04 35.03
C ASP A 1055 21.37 -70.95 36.12
N GLY A 1056 20.69 -72.05 36.48
CA GLY A 1056 19.71 -72.00 37.59
C GLY A 1056 18.68 -73.13 37.79
N ASP A 1057 18.95 -74.37 37.38
CA ASP A 1057 18.30 -75.64 37.78
C ASP A 1057 16.80 -75.73 38.22
N VAL A 1058 16.01 -76.38 37.34
CA VAL A 1058 15.29 -77.66 37.61
C VAL A 1058 13.92 -77.71 38.37
N THR A 1059 12.99 -78.49 37.80
CA THR A 1059 11.69 -79.04 38.31
C THR A 1059 10.51 -78.08 38.58
N GLN A 1060 9.22 -78.41 38.29
CA GLN A 1060 8.62 -79.56 37.55
C GLN A 1060 7.16 -79.28 37.05
N ILE A 1061 6.83 -79.82 35.87
CA ILE A 1061 5.53 -80.43 35.42
C ILE A 1061 4.23 -79.58 35.27
N ASP A 1062 3.75 -79.55 34.01
CA ASP A 1062 2.38 -79.62 33.45
C ASP A 1062 1.12 -79.26 34.26
N SER A 1063 0.22 -78.46 33.64
CA SER A 1063 -0.94 -79.03 32.90
C SER A 1063 -1.85 -78.03 32.17
N LYS A 1064 -2.01 -78.26 30.85
CA LYS A 1064 -3.25 -78.18 30.03
C LYS A 1064 -4.18 -76.95 30.15
N SER A 1065 -4.35 -76.23 29.03
CA SER A 1065 -5.55 -76.37 28.17
C SER A 1065 -5.41 -75.59 26.85
N SER A 1066 -6.27 -75.86 25.85
CA SER A 1066 -6.10 -75.37 24.47
C SER A 1066 -7.43 -75.10 23.74
N LEU A 1067 -7.48 -73.98 23.00
CA LEU A 1067 -8.43 -73.65 21.91
C LEU A 1067 -7.63 -72.74 20.92
N VAL A 1068 -7.40 -73.00 19.63
CA VAL A 1068 -8.19 -73.54 18.50
C VAL A 1068 -9.02 -72.48 17.73
N VAL A 1069 -8.34 -71.50 17.12
CA VAL A 1069 -8.10 -71.33 15.66
C VAL A 1069 -9.25 -71.55 14.64
N ARG A 1070 -9.24 -70.71 13.57
CA ARG A 1070 -9.95 -70.71 12.24
C ARG A 1070 -11.30 -69.95 12.15
N ASN A 1071 -11.69 -69.32 11.03
CA ASN A 1071 -11.26 -69.43 9.60
C ASN A 1071 -11.23 -68.07 8.84
N LYS A 1072 -10.27 -67.91 7.89
CA LYS A 1072 -10.34 -67.46 6.46
C LYS A 1072 -11.48 -66.53 5.92
N PRO A 1073 -11.33 -65.89 4.73
CA PRO A 1073 -10.16 -65.15 4.17
C PRO A 1073 -10.54 -63.92 3.27
N GLU A 1074 -9.69 -62.88 3.15
CA GLU A 1074 -9.78 -61.93 2.01
C GLU A 1074 -8.41 -61.58 1.41
N LYS A 1075 -8.41 -61.07 0.17
CA LYS A 1075 -7.22 -60.80 -0.66
C LYS A 1075 -7.02 -59.29 -0.83
N PHE A 1076 -5.76 -58.84 -0.76
CA PHE A 1076 -5.32 -57.57 -1.33
C PHE A 1076 -4.12 -57.78 -2.26
N PRO A 1077 -3.87 -56.87 -3.23
CA PRO A 1077 -3.20 -57.21 -4.48
C PRO A 1077 -1.67 -57.24 -4.40
N VAL A 1078 -1.06 -57.89 -5.41
CA VAL A 1078 0.37 -57.79 -5.72
C VAL A 1078 0.66 -56.40 -6.27
N LEU A 1079 1.65 -55.71 -5.70
CA LEU A 1079 2.19 -54.45 -6.24
C LEU A 1079 3.18 -54.75 -7.40
N PRO A 1080 3.23 -53.91 -8.44
CA PRO A 1080 4.00 -54.20 -9.65
C PRO A 1080 5.51 -54.05 -9.44
N SER A 1081 6.28 -54.98 -10.00
CA SER A 1081 7.75 -54.99 -9.97
C SER A 1081 8.35 -54.26 -11.19
N GLU A 1082 8.00 -52.99 -11.38
CA GLU A 1082 8.62 -52.09 -12.37
C GLU A 1082 8.65 -50.65 -11.81
N PRO A 1083 9.74 -49.88 -12.01
CA PRO A 1083 9.88 -48.55 -11.41
C PRO A 1083 9.04 -47.49 -12.13
N LEU A 1084 8.40 -46.60 -11.37
CA LEU A 1084 7.70 -45.44 -11.92
C LEU A 1084 8.69 -44.42 -12.52
N GLY A 1085 8.44 -43.99 -13.77
CA GLY A 1085 8.73 -42.59 -14.15
C GLY A 1085 9.95 -42.28 -15.04
N LEU A 1086 10.50 -43.23 -15.82
CA LEU A 1086 11.43 -42.89 -16.91
C LEU A 1086 10.82 -43.19 -18.29
N VAL A 1087 10.41 -42.13 -18.99
CA VAL A 1087 9.88 -42.21 -20.36
C VAL A 1087 11.03 -42.14 -21.36
N VAL A 1088 11.33 -43.26 -22.02
CA VAL A 1088 12.22 -43.33 -23.19
C VAL A 1088 11.44 -43.88 -24.39
N ALA A 1089 11.51 -43.19 -25.52
CA ALA A 1089 10.75 -43.53 -26.71
C ALA A 1089 11.26 -44.82 -27.40
N LYS A 1090 10.34 -45.59 -28.00
CA LYS A 1090 10.64 -46.89 -28.61
C LYS A 1090 11.22 -46.76 -30.03
N THR A 1091 12.32 -47.46 -30.31
CA THR A 1091 12.65 -47.93 -31.67
C THR A 1091 12.92 -49.45 -31.69
N ARG A 1092 12.36 -50.10 -32.72
CA ARG A 1092 12.13 -51.54 -32.86
C ARG A 1092 13.40 -52.40 -32.87
N LYS A 1093 13.35 -53.56 -32.21
CA LYS A 1093 14.06 -54.78 -32.68
C LYS A 1093 13.32 -55.41 -33.88
N PRO A 1094 14.02 -56.20 -34.69
CA PRO A 1094 13.44 -57.44 -35.19
C PRO A 1094 14.25 -58.69 -34.75
N GLU A 1095 13.53 -59.57 -34.06
CA GLU A 1095 13.60 -61.04 -34.12
C GLU A 1095 13.74 -61.61 -35.56
N VAL A 1096 14.12 -62.87 -35.86
CA VAL A 1096 14.46 -64.09 -35.07
C VAL A 1096 15.48 -64.92 -35.91
N ARG A 1097 16.16 -65.94 -35.35
CA ARG A 1097 15.86 -67.41 -35.52
C ARG A 1097 17.07 -68.32 -35.26
N VAL A 1098 16.76 -69.49 -34.70
CA VAL A 1098 17.64 -70.66 -34.50
C VAL A 1098 17.28 -71.73 -35.55
N VAL A 1099 18.24 -72.55 -36.00
CA VAL A 1099 18.15 -74.04 -36.08
C VAL A 1099 19.39 -74.67 -36.75
N ASN A 1100 19.92 -75.66 -36.02
CA ASN A 1100 20.88 -76.74 -36.29
C ASN A 1100 21.19 -77.18 -37.75
N GLY A 1101 22.42 -77.67 -37.95
CA GLY A 1101 22.60 -79.11 -38.25
C GLY A 1101 23.63 -79.53 -39.31
N SER A 1102 24.64 -80.32 -38.90
CA SER A 1102 25.57 -81.15 -39.72
C SER A 1102 26.46 -80.46 -40.78
N GLY A 1103 27.64 -80.96 -41.13
CA GLY A 1103 28.42 -82.10 -40.61
C GLY A 1103 29.68 -82.36 -41.46
N ASP A 1104 30.71 -82.99 -40.87
CA ASP A 1104 31.97 -83.49 -41.46
C ASP A 1104 32.91 -82.50 -42.22
N GLY A 1105 34.25 -82.63 -42.17
CA GLY A 1105 35.09 -83.49 -41.33
C GLY A 1105 36.59 -83.48 -41.75
N HIS A 1106 37.45 -84.03 -40.89
CA HIS A 1106 38.91 -84.30 -41.08
C HIS A 1106 39.84 -83.05 -41.12
N GLY A 1107 41.09 -83.08 -40.61
CA GLY A 1107 41.81 -84.13 -39.87
C GLY A 1107 43.23 -83.70 -39.41
N HIS A 1108 43.92 -84.59 -38.66
CA HIS A 1108 45.22 -84.40 -37.97
C HIS A 1108 45.21 -83.47 -36.72
N GLY A 1109 45.93 -83.76 -35.62
CA GLY A 1109 46.77 -84.92 -35.28
C GLY A 1109 47.17 -84.97 -33.77
N HIS A 1110 47.68 -86.12 -33.32
CA HIS A 1110 48.00 -86.49 -31.92
C HIS A 1110 48.92 -85.52 -31.13
N GLY A 1111 48.92 -85.50 -29.78
CA GLY A 1111 48.11 -86.25 -28.79
C GLY A 1111 48.75 -86.30 -27.37
N HIS A 1112 48.04 -86.91 -26.39
CA HIS A 1112 48.39 -87.05 -24.96
C HIS A 1112 48.53 -85.73 -24.15
N GLY A 1113 48.21 -85.64 -22.84
CA GLY A 1113 47.71 -86.63 -21.87
C GLY A 1113 46.78 -85.99 -20.81
N PRO A 1114 46.34 -86.72 -19.76
CA PRO A 1114 45.11 -86.41 -19.02
C PRO A 1114 45.29 -85.69 -17.67
N GLY A 1115 44.21 -85.04 -17.23
CA GLY A 1115 43.94 -84.74 -15.82
C GLY A 1115 44.25 -83.30 -15.38
N TYR A 1116 43.22 -82.46 -15.28
CA TYR A 1116 43.27 -81.21 -14.52
C TYR A 1116 42.20 -81.19 -13.44
N ASP A 1117 42.65 -80.85 -12.23
CA ASP A 1117 41.85 -80.72 -11.02
C ASP A 1117 41.06 -79.39 -11.00
N HIS A 1118 40.07 -79.25 -10.12
CA HIS A 1118 39.17 -78.10 -10.08
C HIS A 1118 39.82 -76.83 -9.49
N GLY A 1119 40.54 -76.09 -10.33
CA GLY A 1119 40.99 -74.72 -10.04
C GLY A 1119 39.84 -73.69 -10.09
N LEU A 1120 39.79 -72.81 -9.09
CA LEU A 1120 38.80 -71.72 -8.98
C LEU A 1120 39.03 -70.61 -10.04
N PRO A 1121 37.98 -70.07 -10.69
CA PRO A 1121 38.10 -68.87 -11.53
C PRO A 1121 38.33 -67.59 -10.71
N LEU A 1122 39.02 -66.60 -11.31
CA LEU A 1122 39.21 -65.27 -10.72
C LEU A 1122 37.87 -64.52 -10.56
N ALA A 1123 37.74 -63.79 -9.44
CA ALA A 1123 36.64 -62.86 -9.21
C ALA A 1123 36.74 -61.61 -10.10
N SER A 1124 35.59 -61.00 -10.44
CA SER A 1124 35.52 -59.75 -11.22
C SER A 1124 35.53 -58.51 -10.32
N PRO A 1125 36.15 -57.37 -10.71
CA PRO A 1125 36.42 -56.26 -9.78
C PRO A 1125 35.22 -55.43 -9.30
N LEU A 1126 33.99 -55.77 -9.72
CA LEU A 1126 32.77 -54.98 -9.47
C LEU A 1126 31.85 -55.59 -8.38
N LEU A 1127 32.20 -56.75 -7.83
CA LEU A 1127 31.67 -57.20 -6.54
C LEU A 1127 32.82 -57.21 -5.54
N GLY A 1128 32.58 -56.62 -4.37
CA GLY A 1128 33.49 -56.72 -3.22
C GLY A 1128 33.52 -58.15 -2.64
N PRO A 1129 34.30 -58.38 -1.57
CA PRO A 1129 34.28 -59.67 -0.87
C PRO A 1129 32.87 -60.01 -0.34
N ASP A 1130 32.58 -61.31 -0.21
CA ASP A 1130 31.28 -61.81 0.26
C ASP A 1130 30.82 -61.08 1.52
N LEU A 1131 29.65 -60.44 1.43
CA LEU A 1131 29.11 -59.61 2.50
C LEU A 1131 28.89 -60.45 3.77
N PRO A 1132 29.42 -60.03 4.93
CA PRO A 1132 29.15 -60.72 6.18
C PRO A 1132 27.63 -60.68 6.48
N PRO A 1133 27.07 -61.69 7.15
CA PRO A 1133 25.67 -61.66 7.59
C PRO A 1133 25.35 -60.35 8.34
N PRO A 1134 24.16 -59.74 8.18
CA PRO A 1134 23.90 -58.37 8.64
C PRO A 1134 24.03 -58.15 10.16
N HIS A 1135 24.09 -59.22 10.96
CA HIS A 1135 24.39 -59.19 12.40
C HIS A 1135 25.90 -59.25 12.73
N LYS A 1136 26.78 -59.15 11.71
CA LYS A 1136 28.26 -59.13 11.82
C LYS A 1136 28.92 -58.04 10.96
N ALA A 1137 28.13 -57.22 10.25
CA ALA A 1137 28.65 -56.15 9.42
C ALA A 1137 29.16 -55.00 10.33
N THR A 1138 30.48 -54.79 10.36
CA THR A 1138 31.12 -53.67 11.07
C THR A 1138 31.17 -52.38 10.23
N SER A 1139 30.91 -52.49 8.94
CA SER A 1139 30.90 -51.44 7.92
C SER A 1139 29.69 -51.63 7.02
N LEU A 1140 29.26 -50.55 6.36
CA LEU A 1140 28.18 -50.61 5.38
C LEU A 1140 28.69 -51.22 4.07
N PRO A 1141 27.82 -51.90 3.29
CA PRO A 1141 28.13 -52.30 1.93
C PRO A 1141 28.65 -51.10 1.12
N LEU A 1142 29.73 -51.30 0.36
CA LEU A 1142 30.37 -50.23 -0.42
C LEU A 1142 29.37 -49.53 -1.38
N ILE A 1143 28.39 -50.29 -1.90
CA ILE A 1143 27.32 -49.77 -2.75
C ILE A 1143 26.40 -48.77 -2.02
N ASP A 1144 26.08 -49.00 -0.74
CA ASP A 1144 25.24 -48.10 0.06
C ASP A 1144 26.01 -46.84 0.46
N ARG A 1145 27.32 -46.98 0.74
CA ARG A 1145 28.22 -45.84 0.96
C ARG A 1145 28.30 -44.95 -0.29
N LEU A 1146 28.60 -45.54 -1.46
CA LEU A 1146 28.64 -44.82 -2.73
C LEU A 1146 27.30 -44.15 -3.05
N ALA A 1147 26.17 -44.84 -2.85
CA ALA A 1147 24.84 -44.26 -3.03
C ALA A 1147 24.57 -43.05 -2.12
N ALA A 1148 25.09 -43.05 -0.88
CA ALA A 1148 24.99 -41.89 0.02
C ALA A 1148 25.79 -40.69 -0.51
N ARG A 1149 27.05 -40.90 -0.91
CA ARG A 1149 27.90 -39.86 -1.51
C ARG A 1149 27.31 -39.30 -2.80
N ASP A 1150 26.91 -40.17 -3.71
CA ASP A 1150 26.42 -39.77 -5.03
C ASP A 1150 25.07 -39.03 -4.92
N ARG A 1151 24.22 -39.39 -3.94
CA ARG A 1151 23.01 -38.62 -3.60
C ARG A 1151 23.35 -37.24 -3.03
N ALA A 1152 24.30 -37.13 -2.12
CA ALA A 1152 24.75 -35.85 -1.58
C ALA A 1152 25.30 -34.94 -2.70
N TYR A 1153 26.15 -35.50 -3.58
CA TYR A 1153 26.70 -34.80 -4.74
C TYR A 1153 25.60 -34.27 -5.68
N VAL A 1154 24.60 -35.09 -6.02
CA VAL A 1154 23.50 -34.68 -6.90
C VAL A 1154 22.64 -33.57 -6.28
N LEU A 1155 22.30 -33.66 -4.99
CA LEU A 1155 21.52 -32.64 -4.30
C LEU A 1155 22.29 -31.30 -4.23
N LEU A 1156 23.59 -31.34 -3.87
CA LEU A 1156 24.42 -30.15 -3.74
C LEU A 1156 24.77 -29.51 -5.09
N SER A 1157 25.11 -30.32 -6.10
CA SER A 1157 25.36 -29.83 -7.47
C SER A 1157 24.08 -29.35 -8.16
N GLY A 1158 22.90 -29.76 -7.70
CA GLY A 1158 21.64 -29.11 -8.03
C GLY A 1158 21.55 -27.74 -7.36
N LEU A 1159 21.59 -27.72 -6.03
CA LEU A 1159 21.41 -26.51 -5.20
C LEU A 1159 22.32 -25.36 -5.62
N THR A 1160 23.62 -25.58 -5.83
CA THR A 1160 24.56 -24.48 -6.15
C THR A 1160 24.33 -23.85 -7.53
N LYS A 1161 23.54 -24.49 -8.41
CA LYS A 1161 23.09 -23.91 -9.69
C LYS A 1161 21.77 -23.14 -9.54
N LEU A 1162 20.95 -23.47 -8.55
CA LEU A 1162 19.69 -22.78 -8.29
C LEU A 1162 19.93 -21.31 -7.89
N GLY A 1163 19.01 -20.43 -8.29
CA GLY A 1163 19.03 -19.01 -7.94
C GLY A 1163 19.04 -18.73 -6.42
N SER A 1164 18.58 -19.68 -5.61
CA SER A 1164 18.61 -19.66 -4.14
C SER A 1164 19.90 -20.20 -3.51
N GLY A 1165 20.70 -21.01 -4.22
CA GLY A 1165 21.84 -21.74 -3.65
C GLY A 1165 23.22 -21.30 -4.13
N TRP A 1166 23.33 -20.49 -5.19
CA TRP A 1166 24.63 -20.01 -5.68
C TRP A 1166 25.38 -19.14 -4.65
N ASN A 1167 24.65 -18.43 -3.78
CA ASN A 1167 25.21 -17.50 -2.78
C ASN A 1167 25.18 -18.06 -1.34
N TYR A 1168 25.24 -19.38 -1.16
CA TYR A 1168 25.17 -20.05 0.15
C TYR A 1168 26.47 -20.82 0.43
N SER A 1169 27.31 -20.29 1.32
CA SER A 1169 28.65 -20.82 1.65
C SER A 1169 28.63 -22.29 2.05
N GLU A 1170 27.77 -22.68 3.00
CA GLU A 1170 27.69 -24.08 3.48
C GLU A 1170 27.39 -25.09 2.36
N ALA A 1171 26.65 -24.69 1.32
CA ALA A 1171 26.36 -25.54 0.16
C ALA A 1171 27.61 -25.77 -0.71
N TRP A 1172 28.46 -24.76 -0.86
CA TRP A 1172 29.74 -24.88 -1.57
C TRP A 1172 30.80 -25.62 -0.74
N PHE A 1173 30.85 -25.40 0.57
CA PHE A 1173 31.71 -26.16 1.49
C PHE A 1173 31.39 -27.66 1.46
N THR A 1174 30.11 -28.01 1.56
CA THR A 1174 29.68 -29.43 1.51
C THR A 1174 29.83 -30.04 0.12
N LEU A 1175 29.67 -29.25 -0.95
CA LEU A 1175 29.97 -29.69 -2.32
C LEU A 1175 31.46 -29.93 -2.54
N ALA A 1176 32.33 -29.11 -1.95
CA ALA A 1176 33.78 -29.33 -1.99
C ALA A 1176 34.17 -30.66 -1.32
N ARG A 1177 33.64 -30.93 -0.12
CA ARG A 1177 33.80 -32.25 0.55
C ARG A 1177 33.34 -33.40 -0.35
N ALA A 1178 32.21 -33.25 -1.05
CA ALA A 1178 31.73 -34.26 -2.00
C ALA A 1178 32.65 -34.44 -3.23
N TYR A 1179 33.38 -33.40 -3.66
CA TYR A 1179 34.41 -33.51 -4.71
C TYR A 1179 35.68 -34.19 -4.20
N GLU A 1180 36.18 -33.88 -3.00
CA GLU A 1180 37.35 -34.55 -2.39
C GLU A 1180 37.13 -36.06 -2.27
N GLU A 1181 35.98 -36.44 -1.71
CA GLU A 1181 35.53 -37.83 -1.51
C GLU A 1181 35.13 -38.54 -2.83
N SER A 1182 35.33 -37.84 -3.97
CA SER A 1182 35.15 -38.31 -5.35
C SER A 1182 36.40 -38.09 -6.22
N ASP A 1183 37.58 -37.94 -5.61
CA ASP A 1183 38.90 -37.74 -6.22
C ASP A 1183 39.01 -36.50 -7.17
N GLN A 1184 38.08 -35.54 -7.07
CA GLN A 1184 38.01 -34.35 -7.93
C GLN A 1184 38.62 -33.12 -7.24
N VAL A 1185 39.88 -33.26 -6.82
CA VAL A 1185 40.61 -32.28 -5.98
C VAL A 1185 40.61 -30.85 -6.55
N ASP A 1186 40.77 -30.68 -7.85
CA ASP A 1186 40.75 -29.33 -8.47
C ASP A 1186 39.40 -28.63 -8.27
N LYS A 1187 38.29 -29.35 -8.47
CA LYS A 1187 36.94 -28.80 -8.25
C LYS A 1187 36.62 -28.58 -6.77
N ALA A 1188 37.18 -29.40 -5.89
CA ALA A 1188 37.09 -29.18 -4.45
C ALA A 1188 37.77 -27.87 -4.06
N LYS A 1189 39.01 -27.66 -4.53
CA LYS A 1189 39.77 -26.42 -4.32
C LYS A 1189 39.03 -25.19 -4.84
N ASP A 1190 38.47 -25.25 -6.05
CA ASP A 1190 37.74 -24.11 -6.63
C ASP A 1190 36.44 -23.81 -5.83
N ALA A 1191 35.72 -24.85 -5.40
CA ALA A 1191 34.54 -24.71 -4.53
C ALA A 1191 34.88 -24.19 -3.12
N LEU A 1192 36.05 -24.55 -2.57
CA LEU A 1192 36.55 -24.00 -1.29
C LEU A 1192 36.90 -22.52 -1.41
N TRP A 1193 37.58 -22.10 -2.49
CA TRP A 1193 37.87 -20.67 -2.70
C TRP A 1193 36.60 -19.85 -2.84
N TRP A 1194 35.62 -20.31 -3.63
CA TRP A 1194 34.32 -19.64 -3.72
C TRP A 1194 33.56 -19.65 -2.39
N CYS A 1195 33.70 -20.69 -1.57
CA CYS A 1195 33.14 -20.73 -0.21
C CYS A 1195 33.78 -19.69 0.72
N VAL A 1196 35.10 -19.47 0.64
CA VAL A 1196 35.79 -18.43 1.42
C VAL A 1196 35.36 -17.04 0.93
N GLU A 1197 35.36 -16.81 -0.38
CA GLU A 1197 34.87 -15.55 -0.96
C GLU A 1197 33.39 -15.27 -0.65
N LEU A 1198 32.59 -16.31 -0.41
CA LEU A 1198 31.22 -16.18 0.11
C LEU A 1198 31.23 -15.72 1.57
N GLU A 1199 31.86 -16.50 2.45
CA GLU A 1199 31.81 -16.31 3.90
C GLU A 1199 32.45 -14.99 4.34
N ASP A 1200 33.58 -14.59 3.73
CA ASP A 1200 34.23 -13.27 3.95
C ASP A 1200 33.32 -12.08 3.58
N GLY A 1201 32.23 -12.33 2.84
CA GLY A 1201 31.23 -11.35 2.47
C GLY A 1201 29.85 -11.56 3.10
N MET A 1202 29.65 -12.53 4.00
CA MET A 1202 28.34 -12.82 4.60
C MET A 1202 28.01 -11.91 5.79
N GLY A 1203 26.85 -11.24 5.73
CA GLY A 1203 26.30 -10.52 6.88
C GLY A 1203 25.74 -11.47 7.96
N ALA A 1204 25.52 -10.94 9.17
CA ALA A 1204 25.03 -11.71 10.33
C ALA A 1204 23.66 -12.40 10.11
N ARG A 1205 22.90 -11.99 9.08
CA ARG A 1205 21.70 -12.65 8.52
C ARG A 1205 21.72 -12.44 7.01
N GLU A 1206 21.00 -13.29 6.26
CA GLU A 1206 20.90 -13.20 4.79
C GLU A 1206 20.47 -11.81 4.30
N TRP A 1207 21.03 -11.38 3.16
CA TRP A 1207 20.58 -10.21 2.38
C TRP A 1207 19.07 -10.23 2.06
N SER A 1208 18.48 -11.44 1.99
CA SER A 1208 17.05 -11.65 1.79
C SER A 1208 16.16 -11.10 2.92
N CYS A 1209 16.72 -10.70 4.06
CA CYS A 1209 15.95 -10.12 5.16
C CYS A 1209 15.58 -8.65 4.93
N VAL A 1210 16.24 -7.95 3.99
CA VAL A 1210 15.97 -6.53 3.70
C VAL A 1210 14.92 -6.38 2.59
N GLY A 1211 14.13 -5.30 2.59
CA GLY A 1211 13.21 -4.97 1.50
C GLY A 1211 12.16 -6.06 1.22
N ALA A 1212 11.72 -6.78 2.27
CA ALA A 1212 10.90 -7.99 2.20
C ALA A 1212 11.46 -9.11 1.28
N GLY A 1213 12.75 -9.07 0.95
CA GLY A 1213 13.43 -10.00 0.04
C GLY A 1213 13.49 -9.56 -1.43
N GLY A 1214 12.99 -8.38 -1.79
CA GLY A 1214 13.05 -7.81 -3.15
C GLY A 1214 14.15 -6.75 -3.34
N TYR A 1215 14.24 -6.20 -4.55
CA TYR A 1215 14.97 -4.94 -4.82
C TYR A 1215 14.05 -3.71 -4.87
N VAL A 1216 12.72 -3.91 -4.93
CA VAL A 1216 11.69 -2.86 -5.02
C VAL A 1216 11.15 -2.55 -3.63
N LEU A 1217 11.30 -1.30 -3.16
CA LEU A 1217 10.81 -0.82 -1.86
C LEU A 1217 9.31 -0.56 -1.81
#